data_AF-A0A256IGC5-F1
#
_entry.id   AF-A0A256IGC5-F1
#
_cell.length_a   1.000
_cell.length_b   1.000
_cell.length_c   1.000
_cell.angle_alpha   90.00
_cell.angle_beta   90.00
_cell.angle_gamma   90.00
#
_symmetry.space_group_name_H-M   'P 1'
#
loop_
_entity.id
_entity.type
_entity.pdbx_description
1 polymer ?
#
loop_
_entity_poly.entity_id
_entity_poly.type
_entity_poly.pdbx_seq_one_letter_code
_entity_poly.pdbx_strand_id
1 'polypeptide(L)'
;MQNTRVILLAVVVVTAFVGASGTAAGTQPVGAEFEQSEGEKLSANLDAQEPTQTSSGKTCDFPLNVTDATGTEITLDKRPDRITTTNPSAAQTLWEIGAQDRVVGVTQFAGYLNGTDNKTNVSAQFGVSVEKVVATDPDLVLAPNASAGQVADLRAQNLTVYHFPAATDIDDIAVKTERTGRLVGNCEAAAEINNEMNETVDSAENQTADLDRPDALYPLGGGYVAANKTFINEIMQIGGTTNVAASEGDGYPQLSDEVILQTDPEVVLVTDQEGSILDQEPYASTTAGREGNYVVMKTNYLNQPAPRSVIESTKTLATAVEDLQTENKEEDTIDGSDTCGFPLNVTDATGTEITLDERPDRITTTNPSAAQTLWEIGAQERVVGVTQFAGYLNGTDNKTSVSAEFGVSVEKVVATDPDLVLAPNASAGQVADLRAQNLTVYHFPAATDVEDIAAKTERTGRLVGNCGEATEINEEMNQTVDNVENQTADLDRPDALYPLGSGFVAADKTFINEIMKIGGTNNVAATEGDGYPQLSDEVILQTNPELMIVTDSEASILEQQPYASTSAGMNNNYVVLNVNYLNQPAPRSVIESTETLASGVEDLQSADETDGGSETDGSDGSSSDSDDGNDEEEEKDKTTVDGNKTSVAENKTAVDGNKTAMDGNGTDMDENKTDMDRNQTVIDTAAEENTTSVESDNISNEGNDEAVGSDDTVDEGDEQDVKSANTTEGETETEVPGFGIVVTALAILGFVCVSLRK
;
A
#
# COMPACT_ATOMS: atom_id res chain seq x y z
N MET A 1 7.04 57.97 49.34
CA MET A 1 7.19 57.87 50.81
C MET A 1 7.53 56.42 51.12
N GLN A 2 8.66 56.22 51.83
CA GLN A 2 9.20 54.98 52.43
C GLN A 2 9.38 53.79 51.47
N ASN A 3 10.51 53.64 50.75
CA ASN A 3 11.86 53.20 51.19
C ASN A 3 11.86 51.93 52.07
N THR A 4 12.46 50.83 51.59
CA THR A 4 13.79 50.21 51.98
C THR A 4 13.92 48.88 51.16
N ARG A 5 14.76 48.70 50.12
CA ARG A 5 16.24 48.40 50.05
C ARG A 5 16.62 47.14 50.89
N VAL A 6 17.32 46.08 50.43
CA VAL A 6 18.71 45.90 49.89
C VAL A 6 18.88 44.38 49.55
N ILE A 7 19.22 43.95 48.32
CA ILE A 7 20.52 43.51 47.72
C ILE A 7 21.07 42.10 48.11
N LEU A 8 21.28 41.30 47.04
CA LEU A 8 22.24 40.21 46.73
C LEU A 8 23.03 39.49 47.83
N LEU A 9 23.18 38.17 47.67
CA LEU A 9 24.52 37.53 47.61
C LEU A 9 24.46 36.11 47.01
N ALA A 10 25.17 35.94 45.89
CA ALA A 10 25.62 34.65 45.38
C ALA A 10 26.82 34.16 46.20
N VAL A 11 26.87 32.86 46.53
CA VAL A 11 28.10 32.18 46.95
C VAL A 11 28.20 30.87 46.16
N VAL A 12 29.20 30.84 45.28
CA VAL A 12 29.80 29.67 44.63
C VAL A 12 31.14 29.43 45.32
N VAL A 13 31.37 28.21 45.84
CA VAL A 13 32.68 27.55 46.13
C VAL A 13 32.37 26.04 46.18
N VAL A 14 32.66 25.16 45.20
CA VAL A 14 33.90 24.69 44.53
C VAL A 14 34.75 23.69 45.34
N THR A 15 35.08 22.59 44.65
CA THR A 15 36.07 21.48 44.85
C THR A 15 35.53 20.13 45.36
N ALA A 16 35.91 18.94 44.85
CA ALA A 16 36.61 18.47 43.64
C ALA A 16 36.69 16.90 43.71
N PHE A 17 36.60 16.21 42.56
CA PHE A 17 37.07 14.84 42.21
C PHE A 17 36.52 13.63 43.03
N VAL A 18 36.08 12.49 42.45
CA VAL A 18 36.72 11.54 41.51
C VAL A 18 35.62 10.77 40.74
N GLY A 19 35.87 10.40 39.49
CA GLY A 19 34.89 9.72 38.61
C GLY A 19 34.66 8.23 38.86
N ALA A 20 33.57 7.73 38.28
CA ALA A 20 33.40 6.37 37.77
C ALA A 20 32.13 6.34 36.91
N SER A 21 32.25 5.80 35.69
CA SER A 21 31.17 5.43 34.78
C SER A 21 30.25 4.40 35.42
N GLY A 22 28.95 4.44 35.12
CA GLY A 22 28.01 3.43 35.59
C GLY A 22 26.61 3.58 34.99
N THR A 23 26.36 2.80 33.94
CA THR A 23 25.03 2.36 33.49
C THR A 23 24.36 1.50 34.57
N ALA A 24 23.03 1.62 34.73
CA ALA A 24 22.18 0.70 35.49
C ALA A 24 20.75 0.87 34.95
N ALA A 25 20.11 -0.06 34.24
CA ALA A 25 19.92 -1.52 34.42
C ALA A 25 19.30 -1.88 35.78
N GLY A 26 18.00 -2.19 35.76
CA GLY A 26 17.23 -2.72 36.88
C GLY A 26 16.63 -4.07 36.52
N THR A 27 17.46 -5.11 36.52
CA THR A 27 17.06 -6.52 36.64
C THR A 27 17.29 -6.99 38.08
N GLN A 28 16.41 -7.86 38.59
CA GLN A 28 16.64 -8.67 39.79
C GLN A 28 16.09 -10.09 39.59
N PRO A 29 16.63 -11.10 40.31
CA PRO A 29 17.28 -12.24 39.68
C PRO A 29 16.44 -13.53 39.68
N VAL A 30 16.69 -14.39 38.69
CA VAL A 30 16.34 -15.82 38.73
C VAL A 30 17.65 -16.60 38.82
N GLY A 31 17.76 -17.44 39.85
CA GLY A 31 18.92 -18.32 40.04
C GLY A 31 19.01 -18.85 41.47
N ALA A 32 18.38 -20.00 41.72
CA ALA A 32 18.80 -20.92 42.77
C ALA A 32 18.58 -22.34 42.27
N GLU A 33 19.70 -23.05 42.15
CA GLU A 33 19.88 -24.43 41.71
C GLU A 33 18.94 -25.42 42.43
N PHE A 34 18.44 -26.41 41.69
CA PHE A 34 17.99 -27.67 42.26
C PHE A 34 18.94 -28.79 41.81
N GLU A 35 19.68 -29.31 42.79
CA GLU A 35 20.52 -30.49 42.66
C GLU A 35 19.71 -31.74 42.29
N GLN A 36 20.31 -32.56 41.43
CA GLN A 36 19.91 -33.92 41.11
C GLN A 36 19.94 -34.83 42.35
N SER A 37 18.90 -35.65 42.50
CA SER A 37 18.95 -36.87 43.30
C SER A 37 18.15 -37.97 42.58
N GLU A 38 18.87 -38.97 42.05
CA GLU A 38 18.32 -40.26 41.64
C GLU A 38 17.74 -41.01 42.85
N GLY A 39 16.63 -41.76 42.68
CA GLY A 39 16.24 -42.78 43.66
C GLY A 39 14.77 -43.23 43.66
N GLU A 40 14.53 -44.35 42.98
CA GLU A 40 13.53 -45.41 43.28
C GLU A 40 12.06 -45.30 42.83
N LYS A 41 11.74 -46.24 41.92
CA LYS A 41 10.41 -46.79 41.64
C LYS A 41 9.70 -47.26 42.92
N LEU A 42 8.43 -46.89 43.10
CA LEU A 42 7.46 -47.73 43.79
C LEU A 42 6.06 -47.58 43.18
N SER A 43 5.58 -48.66 42.55
CA SER A 43 4.18 -48.84 42.17
C SER A 43 3.31 -49.12 43.39
N ALA A 44 2.13 -48.48 43.49
CA ALA A 44 0.97 -49.07 44.16
C ALA A 44 -0.33 -48.39 43.70
N ASN A 45 -1.22 -49.20 43.12
CA ASN A 45 -2.62 -48.92 42.80
C ASN A 45 -3.41 -48.36 43.99
N LEU A 46 -4.30 -47.40 43.73
CA LEU A 46 -5.57 -47.25 44.46
C LEU A 46 -6.69 -46.91 43.46
N ASP A 47 -7.76 -47.68 43.58
CA ASP A 47 -8.95 -47.78 42.73
C ASP A 47 -9.73 -46.48 42.49
N ALA A 48 -10.22 -46.39 41.25
CA ALA A 48 -11.57 -46.01 40.84
C ALA A 48 -12.41 -45.09 41.75
N GLN A 49 -12.60 -43.85 41.29
CA GLN A 49 -13.92 -43.24 41.18
C GLN A 49 -13.90 -42.15 40.10
N GLU A 50 -14.33 -42.50 38.89
CA GLU A 50 -14.76 -41.52 37.89
C GLU A 50 -16.00 -40.79 38.42
N PRO A 51 -16.06 -39.45 38.33
CA PRO A 51 -17.30 -38.78 38.05
C PRO A 51 -17.42 -38.66 36.53
N THR A 52 -18.15 -39.61 35.94
CA THR A 52 -18.88 -39.44 34.68
C THR A 52 -19.52 -38.04 34.66
N GLN A 53 -19.02 -37.15 33.81
CA GLN A 53 -19.80 -36.02 33.32
C GLN A 53 -20.07 -36.24 31.84
N THR A 54 -21.31 -36.66 31.64
CA THR A 54 -22.06 -36.83 30.41
C THR A 54 -21.91 -35.63 29.48
N SER A 55 -21.78 -35.93 28.19
CA SER A 55 -21.83 -35.02 27.05
C SER A 55 -23.02 -34.04 27.07
N SER A 56 -22.78 -32.78 27.46
CA SER A 56 -23.72 -31.66 27.25
C SER A 56 -22.98 -30.33 27.05
N GLY A 57 -21.95 -30.31 26.20
CA GLY A 57 -21.04 -29.17 26.04
C GLY A 57 -21.40 -28.18 24.92
N LYS A 58 -22.67 -27.85 24.71
CA LYS A 58 -23.08 -26.84 23.69
C LYS A 58 -23.91 -25.68 24.24
N THR A 59 -24.22 -25.64 25.54
CA THR A 59 -25.12 -24.61 26.07
C THR A 59 -24.37 -23.57 26.91
N CYS A 60 -24.64 -22.30 26.60
CA CYS A 60 -24.14 -21.11 27.29
C CYS A 60 -25.06 -20.75 28.47
N ASP A 61 -25.39 -21.76 29.29
CA ASP A 61 -26.36 -21.60 30.37
C ASP A 61 -25.72 -20.97 31.62
N PHE A 62 -26.50 -20.14 32.32
CA PHE A 62 -26.16 -19.58 33.63
C PHE A 62 -27.15 -20.12 34.68
N PRO A 63 -26.72 -20.37 35.94
CA PRO A 63 -25.42 -20.03 36.52
C PRO A 63 -24.26 -20.88 35.98
N LEU A 64 -23.11 -20.25 35.77
CA LEU A 64 -21.89 -20.88 35.28
C LEU A 64 -20.85 -20.94 36.41
N ASN A 65 -20.39 -22.16 36.72
CA ASN A 65 -19.28 -22.38 37.65
C ASN A 65 -18.05 -22.85 36.86
N VAL A 66 -16.93 -22.16 37.02
CA VAL A 66 -15.68 -22.47 36.32
C VAL A 66 -14.49 -22.26 37.24
N THR A 67 -13.48 -23.11 37.09
CA THR A 67 -12.19 -22.95 37.76
C THR A 67 -11.22 -22.32 36.77
N ASP A 68 -10.50 -21.29 37.21
CA ASP A 68 -9.52 -20.60 36.39
C ASP A 68 -8.09 -21.14 36.56
N ALA A 69 -7.10 -20.56 35.88
CA ALA A 69 -5.72 -21.04 35.91
C ALA A 69 -5.03 -20.93 37.29
N THR A 70 -5.57 -20.14 38.22
CA THR A 70 -5.08 -20.07 39.61
C THR A 70 -5.67 -21.14 40.51
N GLY A 71 -6.58 -21.97 40.00
CA GLY A 71 -7.37 -22.93 40.79
C GLY A 71 -8.53 -22.28 41.55
N THR A 72 -8.87 -21.02 41.24
CA THR A 72 -9.98 -20.31 41.91
C THR A 72 -11.30 -20.64 41.22
N GLU A 73 -12.29 -21.09 41.98
CA GLU A 73 -13.66 -21.24 41.50
C GLU A 73 -14.35 -19.87 41.36
N ILE A 74 -14.94 -19.65 40.20
CA ILE A 74 -15.69 -18.45 39.83
C ILE A 74 -17.10 -18.87 39.50
N THR A 75 -18.07 -18.20 40.13
CA THR A 75 -19.50 -18.38 39.88
C THR A 75 -20.05 -17.13 39.22
N LEU A 76 -20.66 -17.29 38.04
CA LEU A 76 -21.44 -16.27 37.36
C LEU A 76 -22.91 -16.67 37.40
N ASP A 77 -23.72 -15.99 38.21
CA ASP A 77 -25.15 -16.31 38.36
C ASP A 77 -25.96 -15.96 37.11
N LYS A 78 -25.49 -14.96 36.34
CA LYS A 78 -26.09 -14.49 35.09
C LYS A 78 -24.99 -14.09 34.11
N ARG A 79 -25.37 -13.93 32.84
CA ARG A 79 -24.52 -13.35 31.80
C ARG A 79 -24.03 -11.96 32.25
N PRO A 80 -22.72 -11.64 32.14
CA PRO A 80 -22.19 -10.34 32.53
C PRO A 80 -22.63 -9.25 31.54
N ASP A 81 -23.03 -8.09 32.06
CA ASP A 81 -23.48 -6.93 31.29
C ASP A 81 -22.34 -5.91 31.10
N ARG A 82 -21.35 -5.90 32.01
CA ARG A 82 -20.17 -5.02 32.00
C ARG A 82 -18.88 -5.83 32.10
N ILE A 83 -18.05 -5.78 31.07
CA ILE A 83 -16.81 -6.57 30.97
C ILE A 83 -15.61 -5.64 30.85
N THR A 84 -14.55 -5.92 31.63
CA THR A 84 -13.27 -5.22 31.50
C THR A 84 -12.17 -6.21 31.16
N THR A 85 -11.33 -5.88 30.17
CA THR A 85 -10.22 -6.73 29.73
C THR A 85 -8.90 -6.11 30.18
N THR A 86 -7.98 -6.92 30.73
CA THR A 86 -6.68 -6.41 31.22
C THR A 86 -5.54 -6.51 30.21
N ASN A 87 -5.79 -7.05 29.02
CA ASN A 87 -4.80 -7.23 27.95
C ASN A 87 -5.52 -7.26 26.59
N PRO A 88 -4.91 -6.75 25.51
CA PRO A 88 -5.57 -6.62 24.21
C PRO A 88 -6.00 -7.95 23.59
N SER A 89 -5.35 -9.08 23.91
CA SER A 89 -5.78 -10.39 23.40
C SER A 89 -7.20 -10.79 23.86
N ALA A 90 -7.59 -10.46 25.10
CA ALA A 90 -8.95 -10.69 25.56
C ALA A 90 -9.95 -9.71 24.94
N ALA A 91 -9.52 -8.47 24.64
CA ALA A 91 -10.36 -7.53 23.91
C ALA A 91 -10.59 -8.04 22.48
N GLN A 92 -9.55 -8.45 21.76
CA GLN A 92 -9.65 -8.98 20.40
C GLN A 92 -10.67 -10.13 20.31
N THR A 93 -10.57 -11.13 21.20
CA THR A 93 -11.53 -12.24 21.27
C THR A 93 -12.97 -11.78 21.54
N LEU A 94 -13.18 -10.76 22.38
CA LEU A 94 -14.54 -10.23 22.61
C LEU A 94 -15.12 -9.52 21.38
N TRP A 95 -14.29 -8.90 20.55
CA TRP A 95 -14.74 -8.27 19.30
C TRP A 95 -15.09 -9.33 18.25
N GLU A 96 -14.31 -10.39 18.15
CA GLU A 96 -14.55 -11.50 17.21
C GLU A 96 -15.85 -12.23 17.51
N ILE A 97 -16.16 -12.46 18.79
CA ILE A 97 -17.38 -13.18 19.17
C ILE A 97 -18.61 -12.26 19.32
N GLY A 98 -18.51 -10.99 18.93
CA GLY A 98 -19.63 -10.05 18.96
C GLY A 98 -20.07 -9.62 20.39
N ALA A 99 -19.13 -9.48 21.31
CA ALA A 99 -19.37 -9.10 22.71
C ALA A 99 -18.87 -7.68 23.08
N GLN A 100 -18.34 -6.91 22.12
CA GLN A 100 -17.72 -5.60 22.31
C GLN A 100 -18.64 -4.54 22.94
N ASP A 101 -19.96 -4.63 22.74
CA ASP A 101 -20.92 -3.66 23.27
C ASP A 101 -20.98 -3.67 24.80
N ARG A 102 -20.68 -4.83 25.41
CA ARG A 102 -20.65 -5.01 26.88
C ARG A 102 -19.30 -4.70 27.48
N VAL A 103 -18.28 -4.44 26.65
CA VAL A 103 -16.97 -4.03 27.14
C VAL A 103 -17.06 -2.59 27.63
N VAL A 104 -16.54 -2.32 28.83
CA VAL A 104 -16.55 -0.99 29.47
C VAL A 104 -15.14 -0.48 29.78
N GLY A 105 -14.14 -1.37 29.79
CA GLY A 105 -12.74 -1.02 29.99
C GLY A 105 -11.78 -1.89 29.17
N VAL A 106 -10.79 -1.26 28.56
CA VAL A 106 -9.72 -1.89 27.77
C VAL A 106 -8.37 -1.25 28.07
N THR A 107 -7.27 -1.93 27.76
CA THR A 107 -5.95 -1.29 27.78
C THR A 107 -5.73 -0.43 26.54
N GLN A 108 -4.76 0.47 26.60
CA GLN A 108 -4.39 1.35 25.48
C GLN A 108 -3.92 0.56 24.24
N PHE A 109 -3.37 -0.64 24.46
CA PHE A 109 -2.90 -1.54 23.41
C PHE A 109 -4.05 -2.19 22.63
N ALA A 110 -5.30 -2.01 23.05
CA ALA A 110 -6.49 -2.42 22.31
C ALA A 110 -7.11 -1.27 21.49
N GLY A 111 -6.49 -0.07 21.50
CA GLY A 111 -7.06 1.14 20.88
C GLY A 111 -7.27 1.07 19.36
N TYR A 112 -6.70 0.08 18.69
CA TYR A 112 -6.91 -0.19 17.27
C TYR A 112 -8.27 -0.86 16.96
N LEU A 113 -8.97 -1.38 17.97
CA LEU A 113 -10.25 -2.05 17.79
C LEU A 113 -11.37 -1.00 17.65
N ASN A 114 -12.23 -1.18 16.64
CA ASN A 114 -13.32 -0.23 16.38
C ASN A 114 -14.21 -0.04 17.62
N GLY A 115 -14.46 1.23 17.99
CA GLY A 115 -15.35 1.61 19.08
C GLY A 115 -14.69 1.63 20.46
N THR A 116 -13.36 1.52 20.56
CA THR A 116 -12.64 1.65 21.84
C THR A 116 -12.57 3.09 22.37
N ASP A 117 -12.79 4.10 21.54
CA ASP A 117 -12.73 5.52 21.95
C ASP A 117 -13.73 5.87 23.06
N ASN A 118 -14.84 5.13 23.11
CA ASN A 118 -15.89 5.28 24.10
C ASN A 118 -15.71 4.36 25.32
N LYS A 119 -14.58 3.65 25.42
CA LYS A 119 -14.28 2.70 26.52
C LYS A 119 -13.25 3.30 27.46
N THR A 120 -13.30 2.90 28.74
CA THR A 120 -12.34 3.41 29.73
C THR A 120 -10.98 2.78 29.50
N ASN A 121 -9.93 3.60 29.30
CA ASN A 121 -8.56 3.11 29.27
C ASN A 121 -8.09 2.74 30.70
N VAL A 122 -7.95 1.45 30.97
CA VAL A 122 -7.56 0.91 32.29
C VAL A 122 -6.05 0.71 32.46
N SER A 123 -5.22 1.21 31.55
CA SER A 123 -3.76 1.02 31.58
C SER A 123 -3.10 1.75 32.75
N ALA A 124 -2.04 1.13 33.26
CA ALA A 124 -1.03 1.74 34.14
C ALA A 124 0.31 1.87 33.39
N GLN A 125 1.35 2.36 34.07
CA GLN A 125 2.72 2.35 33.52
C GLN A 125 3.17 0.93 33.17
N PHE A 126 2.77 -0.06 33.99
CA PHE A 126 2.97 -1.49 33.73
C PHE A 126 1.67 -2.25 33.96
N GLY A 127 1.18 -2.94 32.93
CA GLY A 127 -0.10 -3.66 32.96
C GLY A 127 -1.29 -2.74 33.20
N VAL A 128 -2.14 -3.07 34.19
CA VAL A 128 -3.41 -2.36 34.46
C VAL A 128 -3.44 -1.65 35.80
N SER A 129 -4.19 -0.54 35.85
CA SER A 129 -4.48 0.17 37.10
C SER A 129 -5.69 -0.46 37.78
N VAL A 130 -5.48 -1.03 38.97
CA VAL A 130 -6.56 -1.63 39.79
C VAL A 130 -7.68 -0.62 40.04
N GLU A 131 -7.35 0.63 40.38
CA GLU A 131 -8.32 1.69 40.62
C GLU A 131 -9.16 2.01 39.38
N LYS A 132 -8.52 2.09 38.19
CA LYS A 132 -9.26 2.32 36.94
C LYS A 132 -10.16 1.15 36.59
N VAL A 133 -9.72 -0.09 36.81
CA VAL A 133 -10.56 -1.28 36.61
C VAL A 133 -11.76 -1.26 37.54
N VAL A 134 -11.56 -0.97 38.84
CA VAL A 134 -12.67 -0.81 39.81
C VAL A 134 -13.63 0.30 39.36
N ALA A 135 -13.13 1.42 38.85
CA ALA A 135 -13.95 2.53 38.37
C ALA A 135 -14.83 2.17 37.16
N THR A 136 -14.51 1.10 36.42
CA THR A 136 -15.38 0.59 35.35
C THR A 136 -16.58 -0.19 35.85
N ASP A 137 -16.67 -0.49 37.16
CA ASP A 137 -17.75 -1.28 37.78
C ASP A 137 -18.09 -2.56 36.97
N PRO A 138 -17.11 -3.48 36.75
CA PRO A 138 -17.32 -4.63 35.88
C PRO A 138 -18.00 -5.79 36.62
N ASP A 139 -18.90 -6.50 35.93
CA ASP A 139 -19.45 -7.79 36.39
C ASP A 139 -18.42 -8.91 36.24
N LEU A 140 -17.52 -8.77 35.26
CA LEU A 140 -16.48 -9.73 34.93
C LEU A 140 -15.22 -9.01 34.42
N VAL A 141 -14.07 -9.39 34.97
CA VAL A 141 -12.76 -9.01 34.46
C VAL A 141 -12.11 -10.22 33.79
N LEU A 142 -11.74 -10.07 32.52
CA LEU A 142 -10.98 -11.07 31.77
C LEU A 142 -9.49 -10.76 31.85
N ALA A 143 -8.73 -11.66 32.48
CA ALA A 143 -7.31 -11.47 32.75
C ALA A 143 -6.45 -12.56 32.08
N PRO A 144 -5.93 -12.32 30.85
CA PRO A 144 -4.96 -13.21 30.21
C PRO A 144 -3.72 -13.49 31.08
N ASN A 145 -2.97 -14.55 30.76
CA ASN A 145 -1.79 -14.97 31.53
C ASN A 145 -0.79 -13.84 31.81
N ALA A 146 -0.57 -12.95 30.83
CA ALA A 146 0.30 -11.78 30.96
C ALA A 146 -0.11 -10.79 32.08
N SER A 147 -1.33 -10.91 32.60
CA SER A 147 -1.85 -10.12 33.72
C SER A 147 -1.83 -10.85 35.07
N ALA A 148 -1.14 -12.00 35.18
CA ALA A 148 -1.08 -12.81 36.41
C ALA A 148 -0.72 -11.99 37.65
N GLY A 149 0.21 -11.03 37.50
CA GLY A 149 0.68 -10.17 38.59
C GLY A 149 -0.39 -9.27 39.20
N GLN A 150 -1.47 -8.93 38.48
CA GLN A 150 -2.54 -8.06 38.99
C GLN A 150 -3.80 -8.82 39.45
N VAL A 151 -3.91 -10.13 39.20
CA VAL A 151 -5.13 -10.91 39.48
C VAL A 151 -5.50 -10.87 40.97
N ALA A 152 -4.51 -11.05 41.85
CA ALA A 152 -4.73 -11.05 43.30
C ALA A 152 -5.22 -9.68 43.80
N ASP A 153 -4.63 -8.59 43.31
CA ASP A 153 -4.98 -7.24 43.71
C ASP A 153 -6.38 -6.84 43.22
N LEU A 154 -6.76 -7.23 42.00
CA LEU A 154 -8.10 -7.01 41.45
C LEU A 154 -9.16 -7.77 42.27
N ARG A 155 -8.89 -9.03 42.65
CA ARG A 155 -9.78 -9.82 43.51
C ARG A 155 -9.88 -9.28 44.92
N ALA A 156 -8.82 -8.69 45.46
CA ALA A 156 -8.85 -8.04 46.77
C ALA A 156 -9.84 -6.85 46.81
N GLN A 157 -10.22 -6.30 45.65
CA GLN A 157 -11.27 -5.28 45.51
C GLN A 157 -12.68 -5.88 45.36
N ASN A 158 -12.86 -7.18 45.59
CA ASN A 158 -14.09 -7.94 45.39
C ASN A 158 -14.59 -7.98 43.93
N LEU A 159 -13.70 -7.85 42.95
CA LEU A 159 -14.04 -8.04 41.54
C LEU A 159 -14.05 -9.52 41.16
N THR A 160 -15.00 -9.92 40.31
CA THR A 160 -15.00 -11.24 39.67
C THR A 160 -13.98 -11.25 38.53
N VAL A 161 -12.85 -11.93 38.75
CA VAL A 161 -11.73 -11.97 37.79
C VAL A 161 -11.52 -13.41 37.33
N TYR A 162 -11.59 -13.64 36.01
CA TYR A 162 -11.21 -14.91 35.40
C TYR A 162 -9.79 -14.83 34.83
N HIS A 163 -8.87 -15.65 35.38
CA HIS A 163 -7.50 -15.73 34.88
C HIS A 163 -7.33 -16.87 33.88
N PHE A 164 -6.89 -16.55 32.66
CA PHE A 164 -6.60 -17.55 31.64
C PHE A 164 -5.19 -18.13 31.81
N PRO A 165 -4.99 -19.42 31.48
CA PRO A 165 -3.66 -19.99 31.38
C PRO A 165 -2.87 -19.34 30.24
N ALA A 166 -1.56 -19.63 30.18
CA ALA A 166 -0.77 -19.30 29.00
C ALA A 166 -1.40 -19.97 27.77
N ALA A 167 -1.38 -19.27 26.64
CA ALA A 167 -1.71 -19.85 25.35
C ALA A 167 -0.40 -19.96 24.57
N THR A 168 0.05 -21.19 24.37
CA THR A 168 1.33 -21.50 23.72
C THR A 168 1.15 -22.14 22.36
N ASP A 169 -0.08 -22.49 22.01
CA ASP A 169 -0.46 -23.07 20.73
C ASP A 169 -1.89 -22.64 20.29
N ILE A 170 -2.30 -23.03 19.08
CA ILE A 170 -3.59 -22.72 18.46
C ILE A 170 -4.72 -23.41 19.23
N ASP A 171 -4.49 -24.62 19.74
CA ASP A 171 -5.45 -25.35 20.57
C ASP A 171 -5.74 -24.59 21.88
N ASP A 172 -4.72 -24.04 22.53
CA ASP A 172 -4.87 -23.19 23.70
C ASP A 172 -5.68 -21.92 23.37
N ILE A 173 -5.45 -21.33 22.19
CA ILE A 173 -6.24 -20.17 21.71
C ILE A 173 -7.70 -20.59 21.50
N ALA A 174 -7.96 -21.73 20.87
CA ALA A 174 -9.30 -22.26 20.66
C ALA A 174 -10.03 -22.50 22.00
N VAL A 175 -9.35 -23.11 22.98
CA VAL A 175 -9.86 -23.35 24.34
C VAL A 175 -10.12 -22.04 25.06
N LYS A 176 -9.23 -21.06 24.94
CA LYS A 176 -9.39 -19.70 25.50
C LYS A 176 -10.61 -19.00 24.89
N THR A 177 -10.82 -19.12 23.60
CA THR A 177 -11.97 -18.54 22.89
C THR A 177 -13.27 -19.20 23.29
N GLU A 178 -13.33 -20.54 23.33
CA GLU A 178 -14.50 -21.28 23.82
C GLU A 178 -14.82 -20.88 25.26
N ARG A 179 -13.79 -20.80 26.12
CA ARG A 179 -13.94 -20.37 27.51
C ARG A 179 -14.50 -18.96 27.60
N THR A 180 -14.01 -18.04 26.78
CA THR A 180 -14.49 -16.66 26.71
C THR A 180 -15.95 -16.62 26.28
N GLY A 181 -16.32 -17.37 25.22
CA GLY A 181 -17.69 -17.53 24.76
C GLY A 181 -18.63 -17.99 25.87
N ARG A 182 -18.23 -19.01 26.65
CA ARG A 182 -19.00 -19.50 27.81
C ARG A 182 -19.15 -18.45 28.90
N LEU A 183 -18.06 -17.78 29.27
CA LEU A 183 -18.06 -16.74 30.31
C LEU A 183 -19.00 -15.58 29.97
N VAL A 184 -19.10 -15.21 28.69
CA VAL A 184 -19.88 -14.04 28.26
C VAL A 184 -21.22 -14.39 27.60
N GLY A 185 -21.57 -15.67 27.46
CA GLY A 185 -22.82 -16.12 26.85
C GLY A 185 -22.84 -16.06 25.31
N ASN A 186 -21.69 -16.13 24.64
CA ASN A 186 -21.53 -16.08 23.18
C ASN A 186 -20.89 -17.38 22.64
N CYS A 187 -21.42 -18.55 23.04
CA CYS A 187 -20.84 -19.85 22.69
C CYS A 187 -20.86 -20.15 21.18
N GLU A 188 -21.93 -19.76 20.49
CA GLU A 188 -22.08 -20.02 19.05
C GLU A 188 -21.06 -19.23 18.24
N ALA A 189 -20.95 -17.92 18.50
CA ALA A 189 -19.93 -17.08 17.86
C ALA A 189 -18.49 -17.51 18.21
N ALA A 190 -18.25 -17.98 19.44
CA ALA A 190 -16.95 -18.54 19.81
C ALA A 190 -16.62 -19.85 19.07
N ALA A 191 -17.63 -20.69 18.81
CA ALA A 191 -17.45 -21.89 18.01
C ALA A 191 -17.26 -21.55 16.52
N GLU A 192 -17.98 -20.56 16.00
CA GLU A 192 -17.87 -20.08 14.62
C GLU A 192 -16.47 -19.55 14.32
N ILE A 193 -15.94 -18.63 15.15
CA ILE A 193 -14.60 -18.08 14.93
C ILE A 193 -13.50 -19.15 15.12
N ASN A 194 -13.70 -20.13 16.03
CA ASN A 194 -12.76 -21.24 16.16
C ASN A 194 -12.76 -22.14 14.90
N ASN A 195 -13.91 -22.35 14.27
CA ASN A 195 -13.97 -23.09 13.01
C ASN A 195 -13.26 -22.32 11.89
N GLU A 196 -13.50 -21.02 11.77
CA GLU A 196 -12.82 -20.16 10.79
C GLU A 196 -11.29 -20.16 10.98
N MET A 197 -10.84 -20.07 12.24
CA MET A 197 -9.43 -20.17 12.60
C MET A 197 -8.83 -21.52 12.16
N ASN A 198 -9.51 -22.63 12.47
CA ASN A 198 -9.04 -23.97 12.11
C ASN A 198 -9.04 -24.20 10.59
N GLU A 199 -10.07 -23.73 9.87
CA GLU A 199 -10.12 -23.80 8.40
C GLU A 199 -8.98 -23.00 7.76
N THR A 200 -8.62 -21.85 8.35
CA THR A 200 -7.48 -21.04 7.88
C THR A 200 -6.15 -21.75 8.14
N VAL A 201 -5.98 -22.38 9.31
CA VAL A 201 -4.81 -23.20 9.62
C VAL A 201 -4.68 -24.35 8.62
N ASP A 202 -5.75 -25.12 8.41
CA ASP A 202 -5.77 -26.20 7.43
C ASP A 202 -5.41 -25.68 6.01
N SER A 203 -5.92 -24.50 5.64
CA SER A 203 -5.61 -23.89 4.35
C SER A 203 -4.14 -23.51 4.22
N ALA A 204 -3.56 -22.88 5.24
CA ALA A 204 -2.15 -22.45 5.26
C ALA A 204 -1.18 -23.66 5.26
N GLU A 205 -1.50 -24.71 6.03
CA GLU A 205 -0.73 -25.95 6.01
C GLU A 205 -0.79 -26.63 4.64
N ASN A 206 -1.96 -26.67 4.00
CA ASN A 206 -2.10 -27.24 2.65
C ASN A 206 -1.37 -26.40 1.59
N GLN A 207 -1.43 -25.07 1.70
CA GLN A 207 -0.73 -24.14 0.79
C GLN A 207 0.80 -24.34 0.87
N THR A 208 1.32 -24.59 2.07
CA THR A 208 2.77 -24.70 2.32
C THR A 208 3.30 -26.14 2.38
N ALA A 209 2.44 -27.15 2.17
CA ALA A 209 2.79 -28.56 2.40
C ALA A 209 3.93 -29.08 1.51
N ASP A 210 3.97 -28.62 0.26
CA ASP A 210 4.97 -29.01 -0.75
C ASP A 210 6.04 -27.93 -0.97
N LEU A 211 6.07 -26.92 -0.11
CA LEU A 211 7.04 -25.83 -0.14
C LEU A 211 8.23 -26.15 0.76
N ASP A 212 9.41 -25.65 0.39
CA ASP A 212 10.55 -25.61 1.31
C ASP A 212 10.20 -24.73 2.52
N ARG A 213 10.94 -24.87 3.62
CA ARG A 213 10.58 -24.19 4.87
C ARG A 213 11.70 -23.26 5.29
N PRO A 214 11.70 -22.01 4.82
CA PRO A 214 12.84 -21.12 5.03
C PRO A 214 13.08 -20.90 6.53
N ASP A 215 14.34 -20.80 6.88
CA ASP A 215 14.77 -20.55 8.25
C ASP A 215 14.40 -19.11 8.62
N ALA A 216 13.50 -18.96 9.58
CA ALA A 216 12.90 -17.68 9.92
C ALA A 216 13.13 -17.29 11.38
N LEU A 217 13.18 -15.98 11.64
CA LEU A 217 13.34 -15.43 12.98
C LEU A 217 12.34 -14.30 13.23
N TYR A 218 11.74 -14.27 14.43
CA TYR A 218 10.96 -13.13 14.88
C TYR A 218 11.63 -12.41 16.07
N PRO A 219 12.36 -11.30 15.81
CA PRO A 219 12.95 -10.47 16.85
C PRO A 219 11.91 -9.52 17.49
N LEU A 220 11.96 -9.42 18.82
CA LEU A 220 11.11 -8.56 19.65
C LEU A 220 11.86 -7.31 20.17
N GLY A 221 13.11 -7.12 19.72
CA GLY A 221 14.01 -6.06 20.17
C GLY A 221 14.84 -6.43 21.41
N GLY A 222 15.99 -5.77 21.58
CA GLY A 222 16.90 -6.00 22.70
C GLY A 222 17.48 -7.43 22.77
N GLY A 223 17.48 -8.15 21.64
CA GLY A 223 17.92 -9.55 21.53
C GLY A 223 16.85 -10.58 21.93
N TYR A 224 15.65 -10.16 22.33
CA TYR A 224 14.56 -11.10 22.62
C TYR A 224 13.95 -11.64 21.32
N VAL A 225 13.61 -12.92 21.31
CA VAL A 225 13.01 -13.62 20.16
C VAL A 225 11.83 -14.47 20.60
N ALA A 226 10.91 -14.80 19.69
CA ALA A 226 9.90 -15.82 19.95
C ALA A 226 10.46 -17.22 19.64
N ALA A 227 10.65 -18.05 20.66
CA ALA A 227 11.23 -19.38 20.54
C ALA A 227 10.18 -20.49 20.71
N ASN A 228 10.58 -21.70 21.08
CA ASN A 228 9.68 -22.86 21.21
C ASN A 228 8.61 -22.63 22.30
N LYS A 229 7.51 -23.39 22.26
CA LYS A 229 6.35 -23.24 23.18
C LYS A 229 5.81 -21.81 23.23
N THR A 230 5.77 -21.16 22.07
CA THR A 230 5.04 -19.92 21.87
C THR A 230 4.06 -20.11 20.73
N PHE A 231 2.89 -19.46 20.80
CA PHE A 231 1.92 -19.54 19.72
C PHE A 231 2.47 -18.91 18.42
N ILE A 232 3.43 -17.98 18.54
CA ILE A 232 4.14 -17.38 17.40
C ILE A 232 4.97 -18.44 16.69
N ASN A 233 5.69 -19.29 17.43
CA ASN A 233 6.42 -20.39 16.83
C ASN A 233 5.49 -21.36 16.08
N GLU A 234 4.28 -21.61 16.57
CA GLU A 234 3.32 -22.43 15.84
C GLU A 234 2.73 -21.71 14.62
N ILE A 235 2.45 -20.41 14.70
CA ILE A 235 2.08 -19.60 13.53
C ILE A 235 3.17 -19.67 12.45
N MET A 236 4.44 -19.56 12.84
CA MET A 236 5.58 -19.72 11.95
C MET A 236 5.58 -21.10 11.29
N GLN A 237 5.33 -22.15 12.07
CA GLN A 237 5.26 -23.51 11.56
C GLN A 237 4.09 -23.73 10.59
N ILE A 238 2.88 -23.27 10.95
CA ILE A 238 1.69 -23.37 10.09
C ILE A 238 1.88 -22.57 8.80
N GLY A 239 2.48 -21.37 8.90
CA GLY A 239 2.75 -20.49 7.77
C GLY A 239 3.92 -20.91 6.89
N GLY A 240 4.49 -22.11 7.08
CA GLY A 240 5.51 -22.65 6.17
C GLY A 240 6.96 -22.37 6.52
N THR A 241 7.30 -21.76 7.68
CA THR A 241 8.70 -21.45 8.02
C THR A 241 9.28 -22.33 9.12
N THR A 242 10.61 -22.40 9.21
CA THR A 242 11.31 -23.05 10.31
C THR A 242 11.80 -21.98 11.29
N ASN A 243 11.24 -21.90 12.49
CA ASN A 243 11.69 -20.92 13.48
C ASN A 243 13.06 -21.30 14.07
N VAL A 244 14.13 -20.60 13.66
CA VAL A 244 15.50 -20.90 14.11
C VAL A 244 15.71 -20.67 15.61
N ALA A 245 14.89 -19.84 16.25
CA ALA A 245 14.95 -19.64 17.69
C ALA A 245 14.39 -20.84 18.48
N ALA A 246 13.63 -21.74 17.85
CA ALA A 246 13.00 -22.86 18.54
C ALA A 246 14.01 -23.89 19.09
N SER A 247 15.20 -24.00 18.51
CA SER A 247 16.28 -24.83 19.05
C SER A 247 17.02 -24.17 20.23
N GLU A 248 16.91 -22.85 20.36
CA GLU A 248 17.68 -22.07 21.33
C GLU A 248 16.99 -21.92 22.69
N GLY A 249 15.68 -22.18 22.77
CA GLY A 249 14.97 -22.20 24.04
C GLY A 249 13.45 -22.25 23.93
N ASP A 250 12.80 -22.14 25.09
CA ASP A 250 11.34 -21.99 25.21
C ASP A 250 10.98 -20.52 25.53
N GLY A 251 9.81 -20.07 25.10
CA GLY A 251 9.25 -18.77 25.43
C GLY A 251 9.94 -17.63 24.68
N TYR A 252 10.44 -16.65 25.44
CA TYR A 252 11.05 -15.43 24.91
C TYR A 252 12.49 -15.27 25.41
N PRO A 253 13.44 -16.14 25.00
CA PRO A 253 14.83 -16.02 25.40
C PRO A 253 15.49 -14.80 24.74
N GLN A 254 16.60 -14.36 25.32
CA GLN A 254 17.49 -13.40 24.69
C GLN A 254 18.62 -14.17 23.98
N LEU A 255 18.75 -13.97 22.66
CA LEU A 255 19.87 -14.52 21.88
C LEU A 255 21.01 -13.50 21.83
N SER A 256 22.24 -13.99 21.82
CA SER A 256 23.41 -13.15 21.53
C SER A 256 23.58 -12.97 20.02
N ASP A 257 24.23 -11.89 19.61
CA ASP A 257 24.55 -11.61 18.21
C ASP A 257 25.23 -12.79 17.51
N GLU A 258 26.16 -13.48 18.17
CA GLU A 258 26.83 -14.68 17.64
C GLU A 258 25.86 -15.84 17.36
N VAL A 259 24.80 -16.00 18.15
CA VAL A 259 23.78 -17.04 17.94
C VAL A 259 22.86 -16.64 16.78
N ILE A 260 22.50 -15.36 16.65
CA ILE A 260 21.70 -14.87 15.51
C ILE A 260 22.47 -15.07 14.19
N LEU A 261 23.77 -14.73 14.17
CA LEU A 261 24.63 -14.98 13.01
C LEU A 261 24.85 -16.46 12.71
N GLN A 262 24.88 -17.32 13.74
CA GLN A 262 25.05 -18.75 13.57
C GLN A 262 23.77 -19.44 13.08
N THR A 263 22.61 -18.98 13.56
CA THR A 263 21.30 -19.46 13.12
C THR A 263 20.95 -18.98 11.72
N ASP A 264 21.55 -17.87 11.28
CA ASP A 264 21.50 -17.34 9.91
C ASP A 264 20.11 -17.39 9.27
N PRO A 265 19.10 -16.69 9.83
CA PRO A 265 17.76 -16.69 9.26
C PRO A 265 17.79 -16.21 7.80
N GLU A 266 17.03 -16.91 6.96
CA GLU A 266 16.74 -16.58 5.57
C GLU A 266 15.61 -15.54 5.46
N VAL A 267 14.71 -15.49 6.46
CA VAL A 267 13.60 -14.54 6.53
C VAL A 267 13.45 -13.96 7.93
N VAL A 268 13.27 -12.64 8.06
CA VAL A 268 12.94 -12.00 9.34
C VAL A 268 11.49 -11.52 9.35
N LEU A 269 10.71 -11.92 10.36
CA LEU A 269 9.39 -11.32 10.58
C LEU A 269 9.58 -9.95 11.23
N VAL A 270 8.97 -8.92 10.65
CA VAL A 270 9.07 -7.54 11.14
C VAL A 270 7.69 -6.97 11.42
N THR A 271 7.63 -5.90 12.22
CA THR A 271 6.36 -5.20 12.50
C THR A 271 6.32 -3.75 12.07
N ASP A 272 7.47 -3.22 11.64
CA ASP A 272 7.63 -1.99 10.90
C ASP A 272 7.63 -2.29 9.39
N GLN A 273 7.13 -1.35 8.59
CA GLN A 273 6.95 -1.57 7.14
C GLN A 273 8.27 -1.56 6.38
N GLU A 274 9.30 -0.89 6.91
CA GLU A 274 10.60 -0.73 6.26
C GLU A 274 11.58 -1.87 6.56
N GLY A 275 11.23 -2.79 7.48
CA GLY A 275 12.12 -3.88 7.87
C GLY A 275 13.46 -3.40 8.46
N SER A 276 13.48 -2.22 9.08
CA SER A 276 14.66 -1.46 9.54
C SER A 276 15.62 -2.21 10.46
N ILE A 277 15.18 -3.33 11.04
CA ILE A 277 16.05 -4.23 11.81
C ILE A 277 17.07 -4.94 10.92
N LEU A 278 16.77 -5.16 9.64
CA LEU A 278 17.67 -5.79 8.68
C LEU A 278 18.91 -4.94 8.40
N ASP A 279 18.86 -3.62 8.54
CA ASP A 279 20.03 -2.75 8.37
C ASP A 279 20.97 -2.73 9.59
N GLN A 280 20.58 -3.43 10.66
CA GLN A 280 21.29 -3.40 11.94
C GLN A 280 22.00 -4.72 12.19
N GLU A 281 23.25 -4.66 12.62
CA GLU A 281 23.95 -5.83 13.16
C GLU A 281 23.23 -6.37 14.41
N PRO A 282 23.09 -7.70 14.57
CA PRO A 282 23.63 -8.76 13.71
C PRO A 282 22.84 -9.10 12.44
N TYR A 283 21.62 -8.60 12.30
CA TYR A 283 20.68 -9.03 11.26
C TYR A 283 21.16 -8.67 9.85
N ALA A 284 21.83 -7.53 9.65
CA ALA A 284 22.44 -7.12 8.39
C ALA A 284 23.42 -8.14 7.80
N SER A 285 24.07 -8.92 8.65
CA SER A 285 25.04 -9.94 8.26
C SER A 285 24.41 -11.34 8.08
N THR A 286 23.12 -11.51 8.33
CA THR A 286 22.39 -12.76 8.05
C THR A 286 21.99 -12.85 6.58
N THR A 287 21.54 -14.01 6.13
CA THR A 287 20.99 -14.21 4.78
C THR A 287 19.80 -13.29 4.55
N ALA A 288 18.85 -13.21 5.49
CA ALA A 288 17.73 -12.28 5.44
C ALA A 288 18.16 -10.81 5.26
N GLY A 289 19.17 -10.36 6.01
CA GLY A 289 19.68 -8.97 5.92
C GLY A 289 20.39 -8.66 4.61
N ARG A 290 21.15 -9.61 4.07
CA ARG A 290 21.87 -9.44 2.81
C ARG A 290 20.96 -9.46 1.59
N GLU A 291 19.88 -10.23 1.65
CA GLU A 291 18.92 -10.40 0.56
C GLU A 291 17.71 -9.48 0.69
N GLY A 292 17.54 -8.80 1.83
CA GLY A 292 16.38 -7.94 2.09
C GLY A 292 15.09 -8.73 2.33
N ASN A 293 15.20 -9.99 2.78
CA ASN A 293 14.06 -10.89 2.94
C ASN A 293 13.38 -10.71 4.31
N TYR A 294 12.22 -10.08 4.31
CA TYR A 294 11.38 -9.95 5.49
C TYR A 294 9.90 -10.10 5.18
N VAL A 295 9.14 -10.44 6.22
CA VAL A 295 7.67 -10.48 6.16
C VAL A 295 7.11 -9.47 7.14
N VAL A 296 6.43 -8.45 6.61
CA VAL A 296 5.76 -7.43 7.42
C VAL A 296 4.48 -8.01 8.02
N MET A 297 4.37 -7.89 9.34
CA MET A 297 3.23 -8.36 10.10
C MET A 297 2.72 -7.27 11.02
N LYS A 298 1.40 -7.10 11.12
CA LYS A 298 0.86 -6.15 12.10
C LYS A 298 1.19 -6.63 13.51
N THR A 299 1.77 -5.76 14.34
CA THR A 299 2.13 -6.07 15.74
C THR A 299 0.97 -6.68 16.52
N ASN A 300 -0.26 -6.21 16.26
CA ASN A 300 -1.46 -6.67 16.95
C ASN A 300 -1.92 -8.08 16.55
N TYR A 301 -1.40 -8.63 15.45
CA TYR A 301 -1.66 -10.00 14.99
C TYR A 301 -0.54 -10.95 15.42
N LEU A 302 0.71 -10.52 15.49
CA LEU A 302 1.78 -11.40 16.00
C LEU A 302 1.84 -11.49 17.52
N ASN A 303 1.50 -10.43 18.26
CA ASN A 303 1.80 -10.36 19.69
C ASN A 303 0.57 -10.53 20.61
N GLN A 304 -0.55 -11.00 20.08
CA GLN A 304 -1.81 -11.14 20.83
C GLN A 304 -2.45 -12.51 20.58
N PRO A 305 -2.36 -13.50 21.48
CA PRO A 305 -2.92 -14.83 21.24
C PRO A 305 -4.46 -14.80 21.24
N ALA A 306 -5.03 -14.74 20.04
CA ALA A 306 -6.47 -14.64 19.74
C ALA A 306 -6.75 -15.13 18.31
N PRO A 307 -7.99 -15.53 17.97
CA PRO A 307 -8.31 -16.08 16.65
C PRO A 307 -7.90 -15.22 15.45
N ARG A 308 -8.15 -13.90 15.44
CA ARG A 308 -7.75 -13.03 14.32
C ARG A 308 -6.23 -13.00 14.13
N SER A 309 -5.47 -13.01 15.21
CA SER A 309 -4.01 -13.12 15.14
C SER A 309 -3.55 -14.37 14.41
N VAL A 310 -4.17 -15.52 14.69
CA VAL A 310 -3.86 -16.79 14.01
C VAL A 310 -4.25 -16.71 12.54
N ILE A 311 -5.49 -16.30 12.25
CA ILE A 311 -6.03 -16.20 10.88
C ILE A 311 -5.16 -15.30 10.00
N GLU A 312 -4.91 -14.07 10.45
CA GLU A 312 -4.21 -13.07 9.63
C GLU A 312 -2.72 -13.41 9.48
N SER A 313 -2.05 -13.84 10.56
CA SER A 313 -0.61 -14.11 10.50
C SER A 313 -0.27 -15.41 9.78
N THR A 314 -1.06 -16.48 9.92
CA THR A 314 -0.81 -17.72 9.17
C THR A 314 -1.05 -17.53 7.68
N LYS A 315 -2.12 -16.82 7.29
CA LYS A 315 -2.38 -16.46 5.89
C LYS A 315 -1.27 -15.59 5.30
N THR A 316 -0.89 -14.51 5.99
CA THR A 316 0.18 -13.61 5.53
C THR A 316 1.50 -14.38 5.34
N LEU A 317 1.86 -15.25 6.30
CA LEU A 317 3.12 -15.97 6.22
C LEU A 317 3.09 -17.08 5.16
N ALA A 318 1.99 -17.82 5.03
CA ALA A 318 1.84 -18.86 4.02
C ALA A 318 1.94 -18.28 2.60
N THR A 319 1.30 -17.14 2.34
CA THR A 319 1.45 -16.40 1.08
C THR A 319 2.90 -15.95 0.87
N ALA A 320 3.54 -15.34 1.88
CA ALA A 320 4.93 -14.91 1.74
C ALA A 320 5.90 -16.06 1.46
N VAL A 321 5.72 -17.23 2.08
CA VAL A 321 6.54 -18.42 1.82
C VAL A 321 6.32 -18.97 0.41
N GLU A 322 5.08 -18.95 -0.07
CA GLU A 322 4.76 -19.29 -1.45
C GLU A 322 5.43 -18.32 -2.42
N ASP A 323 5.32 -17.02 -2.19
CA ASP A 323 5.90 -15.96 -3.02
C ASP A 323 7.43 -16.07 -3.08
N LEU A 324 8.10 -16.23 -1.92
CA LEU A 324 9.54 -16.44 -1.82
C LEU A 324 10.02 -17.68 -2.60
N GLN A 325 9.16 -18.68 -2.76
CA GLN A 325 9.52 -19.89 -3.52
C GLN A 325 9.10 -19.85 -4.96
N THR A 326 8.14 -19.01 -5.34
CA THR A 326 7.95 -18.68 -6.75
C THR A 326 9.12 -17.84 -7.25
N GLU A 327 9.61 -16.89 -6.46
CA GLU A 327 10.80 -16.07 -6.77
C GLU A 327 12.10 -16.91 -6.78
N ASN A 328 12.32 -17.78 -5.78
CA ASN A 328 13.49 -18.68 -5.78
C ASN A 328 13.39 -19.81 -6.82
N LYS A 329 12.19 -20.23 -7.23
CA LYS A 329 12.03 -21.10 -8.40
C LYS A 329 12.30 -20.35 -9.70
N GLU A 330 12.15 -19.04 -9.75
CA GLU A 330 12.56 -18.23 -10.91
C GLU A 330 14.10 -18.06 -10.99
N GLU A 331 14.85 -18.16 -9.89
CA GLU A 331 16.33 -18.21 -9.90
C GLU A 331 16.93 -19.62 -10.07
N ASP A 332 16.35 -20.68 -9.49
CA ASP A 332 16.86 -22.06 -9.61
C ASP A 332 16.20 -22.90 -10.72
N THR A 333 15.21 -22.33 -11.44
CA THR A 333 14.75 -22.85 -12.73
C THR A 333 15.02 -21.84 -13.85
N ILE A 334 16.27 -21.82 -14.30
CA ILE A 334 16.51 -21.79 -15.75
C ILE A 334 15.98 -23.12 -16.34
N ASP A 335 14.66 -23.32 -16.29
CA ASP A 335 13.88 -24.21 -17.18
C ASP A 335 12.35 -23.93 -17.07
N GLY A 336 11.93 -22.70 -17.41
CA GLY A 336 10.72 -22.48 -18.21
C GLY A 336 9.34 -22.38 -17.55
N SER A 337 9.00 -21.20 -16.99
CA SER A 337 7.75 -20.50 -17.39
C SER A 337 7.97 -19.01 -17.63
N ASP A 338 9.09 -18.73 -18.28
CA ASP A 338 9.42 -17.48 -18.96
C ASP A 338 8.69 -17.38 -20.30
N THR A 339 7.38 -17.65 -20.31
CA THR A 339 6.59 -17.55 -21.54
C THR A 339 5.65 -16.37 -21.44
N CYS A 340 6.06 -15.31 -22.14
CA CYS A 340 5.17 -14.33 -22.73
C CYS A 340 4.25 -15.01 -23.76
N GLY A 341 3.36 -15.88 -23.28
CA GLY A 341 2.67 -16.88 -24.07
C GLY A 341 1.28 -17.16 -23.56
N PHE A 342 0.46 -17.69 -24.46
CA PHE A 342 -0.95 -17.98 -24.22
C PHE A 342 -1.18 -19.49 -24.41
N PRO A 343 -2.11 -20.12 -23.68
CA PRO A 343 -3.10 -19.51 -22.80
C PRO A 343 -2.49 -18.93 -21.51
N LEU A 344 -3.01 -17.78 -21.07
CA LEU A 344 -2.62 -17.07 -19.85
C LEU A 344 -3.79 -17.07 -18.87
N ASN A 345 -3.57 -17.61 -17.67
CA ASN A 345 -4.51 -17.54 -16.55
C ASN A 345 -3.97 -16.60 -15.48
N VAL A 346 -4.75 -15.59 -15.10
CA VAL A 346 -4.35 -14.58 -14.12
C VAL A 346 -5.53 -14.19 -13.24
N THR A 347 -5.26 -13.94 -11.97
CA THR A 347 -6.24 -13.36 -11.04
C THR A 347 -6.02 -11.86 -10.95
N ASP A 348 -7.10 -11.09 -11.09
CA ASP A 348 -7.03 -9.64 -11.01
C ASP A 348 -7.30 -9.08 -9.60
N ALA A 349 -7.25 -7.75 -9.43
CA ALA A 349 -7.43 -7.12 -8.13
C ALA A 349 -8.84 -7.26 -7.52
N THR A 350 -9.82 -7.80 -8.25
CA THR A 350 -11.13 -8.16 -7.70
C THR A 350 -11.18 -9.60 -7.18
N GLY A 351 -10.10 -10.36 -7.32
CA GLY A 351 -10.05 -11.79 -7.04
C GLY A 351 -10.70 -12.64 -8.15
N THR A 352 -10.94 -12.06 -9.33
CA THR A 352 -11.55 -12.78 -10.46
C THR A 352 -10.46 -13.42 -11.31
N GLU A 353 -10.57 -14.73 -11.54
CA GLU A 353 -9.73 -15.43 -12.53
C GLU A 353 -10.13 -15.03 -13.95
N ILE A 354 -9.13 -14.70 -14.75
CA ILE A 354 -9.25 -14.32 -16.15
C ILE A 354 -8.37 -15.27 -16.96
N THR A 355 -8.97 -15.87 -17.97
CA THR A 355 -8.28 -16.72 -18.95
C THR A 355 -8.23 -16.00 -20.28
N LEU A 356 -7.02 -15.86 -20.83
CA LEU A 356 -6.77 -15.41 -22.19
C LEU A 356 -6.21 -16.60 -22.96
N ASP A 357 -7.02 -17.22 -23.82
CA ASP A 357 -6.58 -18.40 -24.59
C ASP A 357 -5.51 -18.06 -25.64
N GLU A 358 -5.55 -16.84 -26.16
CA GLU A 358 -4.67 -16.31 -27.20
C GLU A 358 -4.29 -14.85 -26.90
N ARG A 359 -3.26 -14.35 -27.59
CA ARG A 359 -2.84 -12.95 -27.48
C ARG A 359 -3.98 -12.04 -27.96
N PRO A 360 -4.38 -11.01 -27.19
CA PRO A 360 -5.46 -10.12 -27.61
C PRO A 360 -5.03 -9.25 -28.80
N ASP A 361 -5.83 -9.23 -29.85
CA ASP A 361 -5.63 -8.42 -31.05
C ASP A 361 -6.35 -7.06 -30.97
N ARG A 362 -7.40 -6.98 -30.13
CA ARG A 362 -8.25 -5.80 -29.93
C ARG A 362 -8.30 -5.44 -28.45
N ILE A 363 -7.57 -4.41 -28.06
CA ILE A 363 -7.47 -3.96 -26.66
C ILE A 363 -8.22 -2.64 -26.50
N THR A 364 -9.03 -2.54 -25.44
CA THR A 364 -9.65 -1.27 -25.04
C THR A 364 -9.18 -0.87 -23.65
N THR A 365 -8.80 0.39 -23.46
CA THR A 365 -8.39 0.92 -22.16
C THR A 365 -9.47 1.85 -21.60
N THR A 366 -9.77 1.71 -20.30
CA THR A 366 -10.76 2.56 -19.62
C THR A 366 -10.13 3.73 -18.89
N ASN A 367 -8.81 3.91 -19.00
CA ASN A 367 -8.03 4.94 -18.30
C ASN A 367 -6.80 5.32 -19.15
N PRO A 368 -6.38 6.59 -19.16
CA PRO A 368 -5.25 7.03 -19.99
C PRO A 368 -3.91 6.42 -19.54
N SER A 369 -3.72 6.08 -18.25
CA SER A 369 -2.48 5.43 -17.80
C SER A 369 -2.25 4.05 -18.44
N ALA A 370 -3.30 3.23 -18.58
CA ALA A 370 -3.19 1.95 -19.29
C ALA A 370 -2.97 2.16 -20.80
N ALA A 371 -3.51 3.24 -21.38
CA ALA A 371 -3.18 3.60 -22.75
C ALA A 371 -1.68 3.95 -22.85
N GLN A 372 -1.16 4.79 -21.97
CA GLN A 372 0.24 5.18 -21.98
C GLN A 372 1.19 3.97 -21.89
N THR A 373 0.94 3.04 -20.95
CA THR A 373 1.73 1.80 -20.83
C THR A 373 1.70 0.97 -22.11
N LEU A 374 0.56 0.87 -22.81
CA LEU A 374 0.49 0.15 -24.09
C LEU A 374 1.29 0.84 -25.20
N TRP A 375 1.46 2.17 -25.16
CA TRP A 375 2.32 2.88 -26.10
C TRP A 375 3.80 2.70 -25.77
N GLU A 376 4.14 2.68 -24.49
CA GLU A 376 5.51 2.48 -23.99
C GLU A 376 6.04 1.09 -24.35
N ILE A 377 5.20 0.06 -24.27
CA ILE A 377 5.60 -1.33 -24.58
C ILE A 377 5.36 -1.73 -26.05
N GLY A 378 5.03 -0.78 -26.94
CA GLY A 378 4.86 -1.03 -28.37
C GLY A 378 3.58 -1.80 -28.77
N ALA A 379 2.53 -1.76 -27.94
CA ALA A 379 1.26 -2.45 -28.16
C ALA A 379 0.13 -1.56 -28.74
N GLN A 380 0.39 -0.28 -29.02
CA GLN A 380 -0.61 0.72 -29.43
C GLN A 380 -1.40 0.38 -30.70
N GLU A 381 -0.83 -0.40 -31.62
CA GLU A 381 -1.51 -0.76 -32.87
C GLU A 381 -2.74 -1.65 -32.62
N ARG A 382 -2.70 -2.49 -31.58
CA ARG A 382 -3.81 -3.37 -31.17
C ARG A 382 -4.87 -2.65 -30.31
N VAL A 383 -4.60 -1.42 -29.91
CA VAL A 383 -5.58 -0.62 -29.17
C VAL A 383 -6.66 -0.16 -30.13
N VAL A 384 -7.92 -0.45 -29.81
CA VAL A 384 -9.11 -0.09 -30.61
C VAL A 384 -10.00 0.95 -29.93
N GLY A 385 -9.87 1.09 -28.61
CA GLY A 385 -10.64 2.02 -27.80
C GLY A 385 -9.82 2.66 -26.68
N VAL A 386 -9.96 3.98 -26.52
CA VAL A 386 -9.30 4.75 -25.45
C VAL A 386 -10.26 5.80 -24.89
N THR A 387 -10.00 6.27 -23.68
CA THR A 387 -10.72 7.45 -23.16
C THR A 387 -10.25 8.71 -23.87
N GLN A 388 -11.08 9.75 -23.91
CA GLN A 388 -10.69 11.07 -24.46
C GLN A 388 -9.47 11.69 -23.75
N PHE A 389 -9.19 11.27 -22.51
CA PHE A 389 -8.04 11.76 -21.74
C PHE A 389 -6.70 11.19 -22.21
N ALA A 390 -6.72 10.17 -23.08
CA ALA A 390 -5.52 9.64 -23.73
C ALA A 390 -5.15 10.41 -25.01
N GLY A 391 -5.89 11.46 -25.39
CA GLY A 391 -5.72 12.16 -26.66
C GLY A 391 -4.36 12.82 -26.92
N TYR A 392 -3.51 12.93 -25.89
CA TYR A 392 -2.13 13.43 -26.04
C TYR A 392 -1.18 12.36 -26.62
N LEU A 393 -1.56 11.08 -26.59
CA LEU A 393 -0.78 9.99 -27.17
C LEU A 393 -0.94 10.00 -28.69
N ASN A 394 0.19 9.94 -29.39
CA ASN A 394 0.22 9.98 -30.86
C ASN A 394 -0.59 8.80 -31.45
N GLY A 395 -1.43 9.08 -32.45
CA GLY A 395 -2.22 8.06 -33.14
C GLY A 395 -3.55 7.69 -32.45
N THR A 396 -3.93 8.34 -31.34
CA THR A 396 -5.22 8.13 -30.68
C THR A 396 -6.42 8.67 -31.47
N ASP A 397 -6.22 9.63 -32.37
CA ASP A 397 -7.27 10.19 -33.24
C ASP A 397 -7.98 9.14 -34.10
N ASN A 398 -7.29 8.03 -34.40
CA ASN A 398 -7.82 6.92 -35.19
C ASN A 398 -8.46 5.82 -34.32
N LYS A 399 -8.54 6.01 -33.00
CA LYS A 399 -9.10 5.04 -32.05
C LYS A 399 -10.49 5.47 -31.59
N THR A 400 -11.33 4.51 -31.19
CA THR A 400 -12.68 4.84 -30.72
C THR A 400 -12.63 5.46 -29.33
N SER A 401 -13.21 6.66 -29.17
CA SER A 401 -13.37 7.23 -27.84
C SER A 401 -14.43 6.47 -27.05
N VAL A 402 -14.04 5.82 -25.95
CA VAL A 402 -14.96 5.08 -25.06
C VAL A 402 -15.47 5.90 -23.88
N SER A 403 -15.21 7.21 -23.86
CA SER A 403 -15.66 8.11 -22.79
C SER A 403 -17.18 8.31 -22.78
N ALA A 404 -17.75 8.34 -21.58
CA ALA A 404 -19.11 8.84 -21.32
C ALA A 404 -19.07 10.31 -20.87
N GLU A 405 -20.23 10.90 -20.59
CA GLU A 405 -20.30 12.22 -19.91
C GLU A 405 -19.58 12.17 -18.55
N PHE A 406 -19.71 11.03 -17.85
CA PHE A 406 -18.98 10.73 -16.61
C PHE A 406 -18.33 9.34 -16.73
N GLY A 407 -17.01 9.28 -16.67
CA GLY A 407 -16.25 8.02 -16.74
C GLY A 407 -16.27 7.38 -18.14
N VAL A 408 -16.57 6.08 -18.19
CA VAL A 408 -16.48 5.26 -19.40
C VAL A 408 -17.85 4.70 -19.77
N SER A 409 -18.16 4.70 -21.07
CA SER A 409 -19.42 4.17 -21.59
C SER A 409 -19.28 2.68 -21.88
N VAL A 410 -20.02 1.85 -21.13
CA VAL A 410 -20.10 0.40 -21.37
C VAL A 410 -20.51 0.08 -22.80
N GLU A 411 -21.51 0.78 -23.34
CA GLU A 411 -21.97 0.59 -24.72
C GLU A 411 -20.87 0.88 -25.74
N LYS A 412 -20.10 1.95 -25.55
CA LYS A 412 -18.98 2.26 -26.45
C LYS A 412 -17.84 1.27 -26.33
N VAL A 413 -17.55 0.75 -25.13
CA VAL A 413 -16.56 -0.32 -24.94
C VAL A 413 -17.02 -1.61 -25.61
N VAL A 414 -18.31 -1.98 -25.52
CA VAL A 414 -18.84 -3.14 -26.24
C VAL A 414 -18.73 -2.92 -27.76
N ALA A 415 -19.00 -1.70 -28.24
CA ALA A 415 -18.91 -1.37 -29.66
C ALA A 415 -17.49 -1.43 -30.23
N THR A 416 -16.44 -1.40 -29.41
CA THR A 416 -15.07 -1.63 -29.87
C THR A 416 -14.73 -3.12 -30.06
N ASP A 417 -15.64 -4.04 -29.70
CA ASP A 417 -15.46 -5.48 -29.81
C ASP A 417 -14.06 -5.94 -29.30
N PRO A 418 -13.72 -5.69 -28.03
CA PRO A 418 -12.38 -5.96 -27.51
C PRO A 418 -12.24 -7.42 -27.05
N ASP A 419 -11.06 -7.99 -27.32
CA ASP A 419 -10.62 -9.27 -26.74
C ASP A 419 -10.21 -9.10 -25.27
N LEU A 420 -9.74 -7.90 -24.92
CA LEU A 420 -9.30 -7.54 -23.58
C LEU A 420 -9.61 -6.06 -23.27
N VAL A 421 -10.19 -5.83 -22.10
CA VAL A 421 -10.38 -4.49 -21.52
C VAL A 421 -9.44 -4.31 -20.33
N LEU A 422 -8.55 -3.30 -20.40
CA LEU A 422 -7.67 -2.92 -19.30
C LEU A 422 -8.32 -1.81 -18.48
N ALA A 423 -8.59 -2.09 -17.20
CA ALA A 423 -9.38 -1.22 -16.34
C ALA A 423 -8.67 -0.86 -15.01
N PRO A 424 -7.60 -0.06 -15.03
CA PRO A 424 -7.01 0.44 -13.79
C PRO A 424 -7.88 1.53 -13.17
N ASN A 425 -7.91 1.58 -11.83
CA ASN A 425 -8.67 2.56 -11.05
C ASN A 425 -10.17 2.64 -11.38
N ALA A 426 -10.74 1.55 -11.95
CA ALA A 426 -12.17 1.47 -12.21
C ALA A 426 -12.91 1.07 -10.94
N SER A 427 -14.14 1.58 -10.73
CA SER A 427 -14.94 1.10 -9.61
C SER A 427 -15.34 -0.36 -9.80
N ALA A 428 -15.49 -1.11 -8.71
CA ALA A 428 -15.97 -2.50 -8.77
C ALA A 428 -17.30 -2.63 -9.53
N GLY A 429 -18.19 -1.62 -9.42
CA GLY A 429 -19.43 -1.56 -10.18
C GLY A 429 -19.20 -1.43 -11.69
N GLN A 430 -18.30 -0.55 -12.11
CA GLN A 430 -17.97 -0.38 -13.53
C GLN A 430 -17.33 -1.64 -14.14
N VAL A 431 -16.45 -2.32 -13.40
CA VAL A 431 -15.86 -3.61 -13.83
C VAL A 431 -16.95 -4.67 -13.96
N ALA A 432 -17.87 -4.75 -12.98
CA ALA A 432 -18.99 -5.67 -13.02
C ALA A 432 -19.92 -5.40 -14.21
N ASP A 433 -20.22 -4.13 -14.51
CA ASP A 433 -21.07 -3.74 -15.64
C ASP A 433 -20.47 -4.13 -16.99
N LEU A 434 -19.15 -3.97 -17.16
CA LEU A 434 -18.43 -4.39 -18.36
C LEU A 434 -18.43 -5.93 -18.50
N ARG A 435 -18.15 -6.66 -17.41
CA ARG A 435 -18.18 -8.13 -17.39
C ARG A 435 -19.57 -8.69 -17.65
N ALA A 436 -20.62 -8.00 -17.22
CA ALA A 436 -22.01 -8.39 -17.49
C ALA A 436 -22.36 -8.38 -18.99
N GLN A 437 -21.53 -7.73 -19.82
CA GLN A 437 -21.63 -7.76 -21.29
C GLN A 437 -20.80 -8.90 -21.91
N ASN A 438 -20.31 -9.86 -21.11
CA ASN A 438 -19.39 -10.93 -21.51
C ASN A 438 -18.04 -10.43 -22.07
N LEU A 439 -17.57 -9.27 -21.62
CA LEU A 439 -16.23 -8.78 -21.95
C LEU A 439 -15.19 -9.37 -20.99
N THR A 440 -14.00 -9.69 -21.51
CA THR A 440 -12.83 -10.02 -20.70
C THR A 440 -12.22 -8.73 -20.16
N VAL A 441 -12.35 -8.50 -18.86
CA VAL A 441 -11.90 -7.25 -18.20
C VAL A 441 -10.87 -7.59 -17.14
N TYR A 442 -9.69 -6.98 -17.22
CA TYR A 442 -8.66 -7.05 -16.19
C TYR A 442 -8.65 -5.78 -15.33
N HIS A 443 -8.95 -5.92 -14.03
CA HIS A 443 -8.90 -4.83 -13.06
C HIS A 443 -7.55 -4.80 -12.34
N PHE A 444 -6.87 -3.65 -12.41
CA PHE A 444 -5.58 -3.47 -11.73
C PHE A 444 -5.77 -2.96 -10.30
N PRO A 445 -4.83 -3.27 -9.38
CA PRO A 445 -4.74 -2.55 -8.12
C PRO A 445 -4.45 -1.06 -8.37
N ALA A 446 -4.66 -0.24 -7.34
CA ALA A 446 -4.19 1.14 -7.38
C ALA A 446 -2.66 1.14 -7.44
N ALA A 447 -2.09 2.08 -8.18
CA ALA A 447 -0.64 2.27 -8.25
C ALA A 447 -0.28 3.61 -7.63
N THR A 448 0.46 3.55 -6.51
CA THR A 448 0.81 4.71 -5.69
C THR A 448 2.30 5.00 -5.59
N ASP A 449 3.14 4.07 -6.02
CA ASP A 449 4.60 4.17 -6.01
C ASP A 449 5.22 3.57 -7.28
N VAL A 450 6.56 3.56 -7.36
CA VAL A 450 7.31 3.09 -8.54
C VAL A 450 7.16 1.57 -8.69
N GLU A 451 7.16 0.84 -7.59
CA GLU A 451 7.01 -0.61 -7.53
C GLU A 451 5.64 -1.05 -8.07
N ASP A 452 4.57 -0.39 -7.63
CA ASP A 452 3.23 -0.64 -8.15
C ASP A 452 3.15 -0.39 -9.67
N ILE A 453 3.83 0.64 -10.17
CA ILE A 453 3.88 0.98 -11.60
C ILE A 453 4.66 -0.09 -12.37
N ALA A 454 5.79 -0.56 -11.83
CA ALA A 454 6.57 -1.63 -12.42
C ALA A 454 5.74 -2.91 -12.52
N ALA A 455 5.07 -3.31 -11.43
CA ALA A 455 4.21 -4.49 -11.39
C ALA A 455 3.01 -4.38 -12.34
N LYS A 456 2.37 -3.21 -12.42
CA LYS A 456 1.30 -2.94 -13.38
C LYS A 456 1.80 -3.04 -14.84
N THR A 457 3.00 -2.55 -15.11
CA THR A 457 3.61 -2.56 -16.45
C THR A 457 3.97 -3.98 -16.88
N GLU A 458 4.62 -4.74 -16.01
CA GLU A 458 4.93 -6.15 -16.24
C GLU A 458 3.64 -6.97 -16.48
N ARG A 459 2.62 -6.77 -15.62
CA ARG A 459 1.32 -7.40 -15.79
C ARG A 459 0.67 -7.06 -17.12
N THR A 460 0.76 -5.79 -17.54
CA THR A 460 0.26 -5.35 -18.84
C THR A 460 1.03 -6.03 -19.98
N GLY A 461 2.36 -6.11 -19.90
CA GLY A 461 3.22 -6.84 -20.82
C GLY A 461 2.81 -8.29 -20.99
N ARG A 462 2.56 -9.00 -19.88
CA ARG A 462 2.08 -10.39 -19.91
C ARG A 462 0.70 -10.53 -20.54
N LEU A 463 -0.26 -9.69 -20.13
CA LEU A 463 -1.63 -9.70 -20.65
C LEU A 463 -1.70 -9.51 -22.17
N VAL A 464 -0.76 -8.74 -22.73
CA VAL A 464 -0.78 -8.36 -24.15
C VAL A 464 0.32 -9.02 -24.98
N GLY A 465 1.20 -9.83 -24.38
CA GLY A 465 2.30 -10.52 -25.06
C GLY A 465 3.47 -9.61 -25.45
N ASN A 466 3.79 -8.59 -24.65
CA ASN A 466 4.88 -7.62 -24.81
C ASN A 466 5.76 -7.57 -23.55
N CYS A 467 6.24 -8.73 -23.10
CA CYS A 467 6.94 -8.84 -21.82
C CYS A 467 8.34 -8.26 -21.89
N GLY A 468 9.07 -8.50 -22.99
CA GLY A 468 10.41 -7.92 -23.18
C GLY A 468 10.38 -6.40 -23.16
N GLU A 469 9.45 -5.79 -23.90
CA GLU A 469 9.30 -4.33 -23.90
C GLU A 469 8.82 -3.78 -22.54
N ALA A 470 8.02 -4.54 -21.79
CA ALA A 470 7.62 -4.18 -20.43
C ALA A 470 8.80 -4.23 -19.44
N THR A 471 9.67 -5.24 -19.56
CA THR A 471 10.90 -5.33 -18.79
C THR A 471 11.84 -4.18 -19.12
N GLU A 472 12.07 -3.91 -20.42
CA GLU A 472 12.96 -2.84 -20.87
C GLU A 472 12.54 -1.46 -20.34
N ILE A 473 11.24 -1.11 -20.42
CA ILE A 473 10.78 0.19 -19.91
C ILE A 473 10.81 0.28 -18.37
N ASN A 474 10.61 -0.84 -17.67
CA ASN A 474 10.77 -0.87 -16.21
C ASN A 474 12.23 -0.68 -15.80
N GLU A 475 13.17 -1.31 -16.52
CA GLU A 475 14.61 -1.09 -16.30
C GLU A 475 15.01 0.36 -16.55
N GLU A 476 14.50 0.98 -17.62
CA GLU A 476 14.71 2.41 -17.91
C GLU A 476 14.16 3.30 -16.78
N MET A 477 12.92 3.03 -16.33
CA MET A 477 12.30 3.76 -15.23
C MET A 477 13.12 3.67 -13.95
N ASN A 478 13.51 2.46 -13.53
CA ASN A 478 14.28 2.25 -12.31
C ASN A 478 15.65 2.91 -12.39
N GLN A 479 16.32 2.80 -13.54
CA GLN A 479 17.60 3.47 -13.77
C GLN A 479 17.48 5.00 -13.69
N THR A 480 16.39 5.58 -14.20
CA THR A 480 16.13 7.02 -14.06
C THR A 480 15.89 7.40 -12.60
N VAL A 481 15.14 6.60 -11.84
CA VAL A 481 14.95 6.84 -10.39
C VAL A 481 16.29 6.86 -9.67
N ASP A 482 17.13 5.84 -9.85
CA ASP A 482 18.47 5.78 -9.25
C ASP A 482 19.31 7.02 -9.63
N ASN A 483 19.28 7.43 -10.90
CA ASN A 483 20.04 8.59 -11.36
C ASN A 483 19.54 9.89 -10.72
N VAL A 484 18.22 10.07 -10.60
CA VAL A 484 17.61 11.26 -10.01
C VAL A 484 17.86 11.32 -8.50
N GLU A 485 17.77 10.20 -7.79
CA GLU A 485 18.09 10.14 -6.36
C GLU A 485 19.57 10.48 -6.12
N ASN A 486 20.48 9.94 -6.94
CA ASN A 486 21.89 10.31 -6.88
C ASN A 486 22.14 11.79 -7.22
N GLN A 487 21.42 12.36 -8.19
CA GLN A 487 21.50 13.78 -8.54
C GLN A 487 21.05 14.68 -7.39
N THR A 488 20.03 14.25 -6.64
CA THR A 488 19.40 15.05 -5.58
C THR A 488 19.90 14.75 -4.17
N ALA A 489 20.78 13.75 -3.98
CA ALA A 489 21.25 13.28 -2.68
C ALA A 489 21.95 14.37 -1.84
N ASP A 490 22.74 15.23 -2.50
CA ASP A 490 23.49 16.31 -1.84
C ASP A 490 22.75 17.67 -1.89
N LEU A 491 21.53 17.70 -2.44
CA LEU A 491 20.72 18.91 -2.59
C LEU A 491 19.83 19.12 -1.34
N ASP A 492 19.69 20.36 -0.90
CA ASP A 492 18.70 20.74 0.12
C ASP A 492 17.27 20.55 -0.41
N ARG A 493 16.49 19.66 0.21
CA ARG A 493 15.15 19.32 -0.27
C ARG A 493 14.14 20.42 0.09
N PRO A 494 13.64 21.24 -0.86
CA PRO A 494 12.74 22.33 -0.53
C PRO A 494 11.37 21.79 -0.08
N ASP A 495 10.76 22.50 0.86
CA ASP A 495 9.38 22.25 1.26
C ASP A 495 8.45 22.61 0.08
N ALA A 496 7.84 21.59 -0.53
CA ALA A 496 7.09 21.71 -1.76
C ALA A 496 5.60 21.38 -1.57
N LEU A 497 4.76 21.97 -2.41
CA LEU A 497 3.32 21.71 -2.44
C LEU A 497 2.82 21.57 -3.87
N TYR A 498 2.01 20.53 -4.13
CA TYR A 498 1.23 20.38 -5.35
C TYR A 498 -0.27 20.62 -5.09
N PRO A 499 -0.80 21.83 -5.39
CA PRO A 499 -2.23 22.11 -5.31
C PRO A 499 -3.00 21.68 -6.56
N LEU A 500 -4.09 20.94 -6.37
CA LEU A 500 -5.04 20.54 -7.42
C LEU A 500 -6.17 21.58 -7.61
N GLY A 501 -6.17 22.65 -6.80
CA GLY A 501 -7.18 23.70 -6.79
C GLY A 501 -8.29 23.48 -5.77
N SER A 502 -9.01 24.56 -5.44
CA SER A 502 -10.05 24.57 -4.38
C SER A 502 -9.56 24.04 -3.01
N GLY A 503 -8.25 24.16 -2.72
CA GLY A 503 -7.62 23.66 -1.50
C GLY A 503 -7.27 22.17 -1.51
N PHE A 504 -7.59 21.42 -2.57
CA PHE A 504 -7.13 20.03 -2.69
C PHE A 504 -5.64 19.97 -2.99
N VAL A 505 -4.93 19.03 -2.36
CA VAL A 505 -3.48 18.83 -2.50
C VAL A 505 -3.18 17.34 -2.66
N ALA A 506 -2.03 16.99 -3.22
CA ALA A 506 -1.54 15.62 -3.16
C ALA A 506 -0.75 15.42 -1.85
N ALA A 507 -1.24 14.57 -0.96
CA ALA A 507 -0.64 14.26 0.32
C ALA A 507 0.01 12.86 0.31
N ASP A 508 0.20 12.26 1.48
CA ASP A 508 0.89 10.96 1.57
C ASP A 508 0.11 9.83 0.88
N LYS A 509 0.79 8.73 0.53
CA LYS A 509 0.19 7.60 -0.21
C LYS A 509 -0.45 8.00 -1.54
N THR A 510 0.20 8.90 -2.26
CA THR A 510 -0.15 9.23 -3.64
C THR A 510 1.05 9.07 -4.56
N PHE A 511 0.78 8.67 -5.80
CA PHE A 511 1.80 8.66 -6.86
C PHE A 511 2.54 10.00 -6.98
N ILE A 512 1.83 11.12 -6.83
CA ILE A 512 2.43 12.46 -6.91
C ILE A 512 3.41 12.71 -5.76
N ASN A 513 3.09 12.24 -4.56
CA ASN A 513 4.00 12.31 -3.41
C ASN A 513 5.26 11.49 -3.66
N GLU A 514 5.15 10.35 -4.34
CA GLU A 514 6.32 9.56 -4.73
C GLU A 514 7.23 10.30 -5.71
N ILE A 515 6.65 10.89 -6.76
CA ILE A 515 7.38 11.76 -7.71
C ILE A 515 8.07 12.92 -6.98
N MET A 516 7.39 13.54 -6.01
CA MET A 516 7.94 14.62 -5.20
C MET A 516 9.13 14.18 -4.36
N LYS A 517 9.07 12.97 -3.78
CA LYS A 517 10.16 12.40 -3.00
C LYS A 517 11.37 12.08 -3.88
N ILE A 518 11.17 11.35 -4.98
CA ILE A 518 12.27 10.99 -5.88
C ILE A 518 12.90 12.26 -6.47
N GLY A 519 12.08 13.22 -6.92
CA GLY A 519 12.55 14.49 -7.48
C GLY A 519 13.19 15.47 -6.50
N GLY A 520 13.52 15.05 -5.27
CA GLY A 520 14.32 15.85 -4.35
C GLY A 520 13.55 16.87 -3.50
N THR A 521 12.24 16.70 -3.28
CA THR A 521 11.43 17.67 -2.50
C THR A 521 10.81 17.08 -1.24
N ASN A 522 10.46 17.93 -0.27
CA ASN A 522 9.69 17.53 0.90
C ASN A 522 8.24 17.97 0.75
N ASN A 523 7.31 17.04 0.53
CA ASN A 523 5.90 17.39 0.35
C ASN A 523 5.26 17.82 1.68
N VAL A 524 4.98 19.12 1.84
CA VAL A 524 4.41 19.66 3.08
C VAL A 524 2.98 19.18 3.35
N ALA A 525 2.28 18.66 2.34
CA ALA A 525 0.96 18.08 2.53
C ALA A 525 1.01 16.65 3.09
N ALA A 526 2.14 15.94 3.00
CA ALA A 526 2.25 14.55 3.44
C ALA A 526 1.99 14.37 4.95
N THR A 527 2.29 15.39 5.77
CA THR A 527 2.00 15.36 7.21
C THR A 527 0.55 15.68 7.56
N GLU A 528 -0.23 16.19 6.59
CA GLU A 528 -1.60 16.65 6.80
C GLU A 528 -2.66 15.57 6.46
N GLY A 529 -2.26 14.46 5.85
CA GLY A 529 -3.12 13.29 5.63
C GLY A 529 -2.68 12.40 4.47
N ASP A 530 -3.55 11.44 4.12
CA ASP A 530 -3.37 10.53 2.99
C ASP A 530 -4.23 10.96 1.78
N GLY A 531 -3.80 10.63 0.57
CA GLY A 531 -4.57 10.81 -0.65
C GLY A 531 -4.65 12.27 -1.10
N TYR A 532 -5.88 12.73 -1.36
CA TYR A 532 -6.15 14.09 -1.86
C TYR A 532 -7.00 14.90 -0.86
N PRO A 533 -6.48 15.25 0.33
CA PRO A 533 -7.21 16.03 1.30
C PRO A 533 -7.42 17.47 0.83
N GLN A 534 -8.43 18.13 1.40
CA GLN A 534 -8.62 19.57 1.25
C GLN A 534 -7.99 20.28 2.44
N LEU A 535 -6.97 21.10 2.20
CA LEU A 535 -6.35 21.93 3.22
C LEU A 535 -7.07 23.28 3.32
N SER A 536 -7.08 23.84 4.53
CA SER A 536 -7.58 25.20 4.74
C SER A 536 -6.50 26.22 4.38
N ASP A 537 -6.91 27.45 4.08
CA ASP A 537 -5.98 28.55 3.81
C ASP A 537 -4.98 28.76 4.96
N GLU A 538 -5.43 28.58 6.21
CA GLU A 538 -4.57 28.70 7.40
C GLU A 538 -3.50 27.61 7.43
N VAL A 539 -3.85 26.36 7.09
CA VAL A 539 -2.89 25.25 7.01
C VAL A 539 -1.88 25.50 5.89
N ILE A 540 -2.32 25.92 4.70
CA ILE A 540 -1.41 26.22 3.57
C ILE A 540 -0.40 27.33 3.93
N LEU A 541 -0.86 28.38 4.63
CA LEU A 541 0.01 29.45 5.11
C LEU A 541 0.95 28.99 6.24
N GLN A 542 0.52 28.04 7.06
CA GLN A 542 1.33 27.48 8.14
C GLN A 542 2.42 26.54 7.60
N THR A 543 2.09 25.71 6.60
CA THR A 543 3.06 24.84 5.92
C THR A 543 4.08 25.65 5.13
N ASN A 544 3.69 26.84 4.65
CA ASN A 544 4.55 27.81 3.97
C ASN A 544 5.55 27.20 2.96
N PRO A 545 5.06 26.53 1.89
CA PRO A 545 5.92 25.90 0.90
C PRO A 545 6.90 26.91 0.29
N GLU A 546 8.11 26.45 0.03
CA GLU A 546 9.22 27.14 -0.63
C GLU A 546 9.24 26.93 -2.15
N LEU A 547 8.62 25.83 -2.60
CA LEU A 547 8.44 25.48 -4.01
C LEU A 547 6.99 25.09 -4.31
N MET A 548 6.38 25.66 -5.36
CA MET A 548 5.10 25.18 -5.89
C MET A 548 5.31 24.25 -7.09
N ILE A 549 4.68 23.09 -7.07
CA ILE A 549 4.56 22.27 -8.28
C ILE A 549 3.28 22.70 -8.99
N VAL A 550 3.37 22.98 -10.29
CA VAL A 550 2.23 23.44 -11.09
C VAL A 550 2.16 22.68 -12.40
N THR A 551 0.98 22.63 -13.02
CA THR A 551 0.81 22.02 -14.34
C THR A 551 0.52 23.02 -15.45
N ASP A 552 0.24 24.27 -15.09
CA ASP A 552 0.05 25.38 -16.03
C ASP A 552 1.35 26.18 -16.10
N SER A 553 1.83 26.45 -17.31
CA SER A 553 3.07 27.18 -17.55
C SER A 553 3.03 28.61 -17.03
N GLU A 554 1.83 29.20 -16.90
CA GLU A 554 1.68 30.55 -16.35
C GLU A 554 1.64 30.57 -14.82
N ALA A 555 1.59 29.40 -14.17
CA ALA A 555 1.62 29.23 -12.72
C ALA A 555 0.66 30.16 -11.95
N SER A 556 -0.49 30.48 -12.53
CA SER A 556 -1.44 31.51 -12.04
C SER A 556 -1.95 31.30 -10.62
N ILE A 557 -1.77 30.09 -10.06
CA ILE A 557 -2.09 29.78 -8.66
C ILE A 557 -1.21 30.55 -7.68
N LEU A 558 0.02 30.90 -8.06
CA LEU A 558 0.93 31.70 -7.24
C LEU A 558 0.42 33.13 -7.02
N GLU A 559 -0.45 33.64 -7.88
CA GLU A 559 -1.06 34.97 -7.72
C GLU A 559 -2.31 34.94 -6.82
N GLN A 560 -2.81 33.75 -6.47
CA GLN A 560 -4.04 33.56 -5.73
C GLN A 560 -3.75 33.35 -4.24
N GLN A 561 -4.58 33.94 -3.39
CA GLN A 561 -4.56 33.64 -1.96
C GLN A 561 -5.12 32.23 -1.73
N PRO A 562 -4.54 31.43 -0.80
CA PRO A 562 -3.44 31.77 0.12
C PRO A 562 -2.03 31.68 -0.46
N TYR A 563 -1.85 31.02 -1.61
CA TYR A 563 -0.53 30.67 -2.17
C TYR A 563 0.39 31.87 -2.43
N ALA A 564 -0.16 33.01 -2.86
CA ALA A 564 0.56 34.27 -3.05
C ALA A 564 1.24 34.82 -1.78
N SER A 565 0.90 34.29 -0.61
CA SER A 565 1.49 34.68 0.68
C SER A 565 2.39 33.60 1.29
N THR A 566 2.71 32.55 0.55
CA THR A 566 3.73 31.56 0.90
C THR A 566 5.11 31.99 0.38
N SER A 567 6.20 31.42 0.90
CA SER A 567 7.56 31.64 0.38
C SER A 567 7.63 31.43 -1.13
N ALA A 568 7.05 30.33 -1.62
CA ALA A 568 7.01 30.01 -3.05
C ALA A 568 6.27 31.07 -3.87
N GLY A 569 5.12 31.54 -3.38
CA GLY A 569 4.34 32.62 -4.01
C GLY A 569 5.06 33.97 -4.04
N MET A 570 5.73 34.35 -2.95
CA MET A 570 6.46 35.61 -2.87
C MET A 570 7.71 35.64 -3.74
N ASN A 571 8.41 34.50 -3.85
CA ASN A 571 9.63 34.37 -4.64
C ASN A 571 9.37 33.96 -6.09
N ASN A 572 8.13 33.62 -6.43
CA ASN A 572 7.75 33.08 -7.73
C ASN A 572 8.52 31.79 -8.06
N ASN A 573 8.69 30.93 -7.05
CA ASN A 573 9.38 29.65 -7.14
C ASN A 573 8.39 28.54 -7.49
N TYR A 574 8.52 28.00 -8.70
CA TYR A 574 7.70 26.88 -9.13
C TYR A 574 8.41 26.01 -10.15
N VAL A 575 7.99 24.75 -10.21
CA VAL A 575 8.36 23.81 -11.27
C VAL A 575 7.09 23.42 -12.01
N VAL A 576 7.15 23.55 -13.35
CA VAL A 576 6.07 23.14 -14.24
C VAL A 576 6.26 21.69 -14.61
N LEU A 577 5.31 20.85 -14.22
CA LEU A 577 5.27 19.44 -14.63
C LEU A 577 4.13 19.21 -15.62
N ASN A 578 4.32 18.25 -16.51
CA ASN A 578 3.29 17.88 -17.47
C ASN A 578 2.11 17.24 -16.76
N VAL A 579 0.91 17.83 -16.90
CA VAL A 579 -0.32 17.34 -16.28
C VAL A 579 -0.63 15.87 -16.63
N ASN A 580 -0.26 15.44 -17.84
CA ASN A 580 -0.51 14.08 -18.27
C ASN A 580 0.39 13.10 -17.54
N TYR A 581 1.62 13.50 -17.20
CA TYR A 581 2.57 12.63 -16.49
C TYR A 581 2.30 12.64 -14.99
N LEU A 582 1.95 13.78 -14.39
CA LEU A 582 1.64 13.82 -12.95
C LEU A 582 0.40 13.02 -12.53
N ASN A 583 -0.60 12.90 -13.40
CA ASN A 583 -1.88 12.30 -13.02
C ASN A 583 -2.07 10.86 -13.54
N GLN A 584 -1.04 10.26 -14.10
CA GLN A 584 -1.13 8.95 -14.76
C GLN A 584 0.03 8.04 -14.36
N PRO A 585 -0.18 7.12 -13.40
CA PRO A 585 0.85 6.18 -13.00
C PRO A 585 1.24 5.23 -14.16
N ALA A 586 2.41 5.48 -14.74
CA ALA A 586 3.01 4.76 -15.86
C ALA A 586 4.53 5.06 -15.91
N PRO A 587 5.37 4.18 -16.48
CA PRO A 587 6.82 4.36 -16.54
C PRO A 587 7.31 5.72 -17.03
N ARG A 588 6.81 6.21 -18.18
CA ARG A 588 7.22 7.53 -18.70
C ARG A 588 6.82 8.67 -17.76
N SER A 589 5.73 8.50 -17.02
CA SER A 589 5.29 9.50 -16.06
C SER A 589 6.27 9.66 -14.90
N VAL A 590 6.85 8.56 -14.43
CA VAL A 590 7.93 8.57 -13.43
C VAL A 590 9.14 9.27 -14.04
N ILE A 591 9.68 8.72 -15.14
CA ILE A 591 10.88 9.22 -15.81
C ILE A 591 10.83 10.73 -16.03
N GLU A 592 9.82 11.22 -16.73
CA GLU A 592 9.76 12.63 -17.13
C GLU A 592 9.49 13.57 -15.96
N SER A 593 8.67 13.15 -14.99
CA SER A 593 8.29 14.03 -13.88
C SER A 593 9.39 14.14 -12.84
N THR A 594 10.09 13.04 -12.53
CA THR A 594 11.19 13.06 -11.55
C THR A 594 12.41 13.80 -12.09
N GLU A 595 12.79 13.58 -13.35
CA GLU A 595 13.89 14.32 -14.00
C GLU A 595 13.61 15.83 -14.07
N THR A 596 12.38 16.21 -14.45
CA THR A 596 11.99 17.62 -14.52
C THR A 596 11.99 18.26 -13.13
N LEU A 597 11.49 17.55 -12.11
CA LEU A 597 11.46 18.07 -10.75
C LEU A 597 12.86 18.21 -10.15
N ALA A 598 13.71 17.19 -10.32
CA ALA A 598 15.09 17.21 -9.86
C ALA A 598 15.90 18.36 -10.47
N SER A 599 15.76 18.57 -11.79
CA SER A 599 16.37 19.72 -12.47
C SER A 599 15.89 21.06 -11.90
N GLY A 600 14.59 21.15 -11.60
CA GLY A 600 14.02 22.35 -10.98
C GLY A 600 14.53 22.62 -9.55
N VAL A 601 14.76 21.56 -8.77
CA VAL A 601 15.36 21.67 -7.42
C VAL A 601 16.82 22.13 -7.51
N GLU A 602 17.60 21.60 -8.45
CA GLU A 602 18.99 22.01 -8.69
C GLU A 602 19.10 23.49 -9.13
N ASP A 603 18.20 23.93 -10.01
CA ASP A 603 18.13 25.32 -10.48
C ASP A 603 17.82 26.30 -9.33
N LEU A 604 16.95 25.91 -8.39
CA LEU A 604 16.61 26.73 -7.22
C LEU A 604 17.82 26.98 -6.32
N GLN A 605 18.64 25.96 -6.07
CA GLN A 605 19.80 26.09 -5.18
C GLN A 605 20.96 26.84 -5.83
N SER A 606 21.12 26.68 -7.15
CA SER A 606 22.11 27.42 -7.91
C SER A 606 21.84 28.93 -7.91
N ALA A 607 20.58 29.35 -7.80
CA ALA A 607 20.20 30.76 -7.72
C ALA A 607 20.60 31.41 -6.39
N ASP A 608 20.47 30.68 -5.27
CA ASP A 608 20.79 31.19 -3.93
C ASP A 608 22.30 31.41 -3.71
N GLU A 609 23.17 30.63 -4.36
CA GLU A 609 24.63 30.85 -4.31
C GLU A 609 25.07 32.14 -5.01
N THR A 610 24.25 32.72 -5.89
CA THR A 610 24.62 33.90 -6.68
C THR A 610 24.27 35.24 -6.01
N ASP A 611 23.41 35.25 -4.98
CA ASP A 611 22.92 36.49 -4.32
C ASP A 611 23.63 36.81 -2.99
N GLY A 612 24.54 35.95 -2.50
CA GLY A 612 25.33 36.15 -1.27
C GLY A 612 26.50 37.15 -1.38
N GLY A 613 26.61 37.90 -2.48
CA GLY A 613 27.83 38.60 -2.89
C GLY A 613 27.74 40.12 -3.04
N SER A 614 27.05 40.87 -2.16
CA SER A 614 27.29 42.32 -2.07
C SER A 614 26.78 43.00 -0.81
N GLU A 615 27.52 44.03 -0.39
CA GLU A 615 27.21 45.06 0.60
C GLU A 615 27.45 44.76 2.09
N THR A 616 28.66 45.07 2.57
CA THR A 616 28.79 46.02 3.69
C THR A 616 30.09 46.84 3.57
N ASP A 617 29.94 48.15 3.41
CA ASP A 617 31.01 49.15 3.47
C ASP A 617 31.05 49.79 4.87
N GLY A 618 32.26 49.83 5.45
CA GLY A 618 32.75 50.90 6.32
C GLY A 618 32.41 50.88 7.82
N SER A 619 33.39 50.56 8.67
CA SER A 619 34.17 51.60 9.40
C SER A 619 35.09 51.03 10.50
N ASP A 620 36.39 51.30 10.33
CA ASP A 620 37.47 51.58 11.29
C ASP A 620 37.86 50.63 12.44
N GLY A 621 39.16 50.26 12.45
CA GLY A 621 39.96 50.40 13.67
C GLY A 621 41.00 49.32 14.05
N SER A 622 42.11 49.24 13.31
CA SER A 622 43.51 49.04 13.79
C SER A 622 43.90 47.91 14.78
N SER A 623 44.85 47.07 14.29
CA SER A 623 46.01 46.44 14.97
C SER A 623 45.82 45.15 15.81
N SER A 624 46.33 44.01 15.34
CA SER A 624 47.70 43.50 15.60
C SER A 624 47.90 42.05 15.12
N ASP A 625 49.03 41.83 14.44
CA ASP A 625 49.92 40.66 14.34
C ASP A 625 49.41 39.24 14.69
N SER A 626 49.46 38.30 13.73
CA SER A 626 50.51 37.25 13.60
C SER A 626 50.04 36.01 12.83
N ASP A 627 50.99 35.47 12.05
CA ASP A 627 51.18 34.08 11.60
C ASP A 627 50.57 33.56 10.27
N ASP A 628 51.46 33.61 9.27
CA ASP A 628 51.71 32.71 8.13
C ASP A 628 51.11 31.29 8.18
N GLY A 629 50.59 30.87 7.02
CA GLY A 629 50.68 29.47 6.60
C GLY A 629 49.73 29.03 5.49
N ASN A 630 50.25 29.01 4.25
CA ASN A 630 49.98 27.99 3.21
C ASN A 630 48.94 28.28 2.10
N ASP A 631 49.28 29.19 1.16
CA ASP A 631 48.56 29.37 -0.12
C ASP A 631 49.43 28.90 -1.31
N GLU A 632 49.46 27.60 -1.63
CA GLU A 632 49.91 27.11 -2.95
C GLU A 632 49.12 25.89 -3.50
N GLU A 633 48.04 25.44 -2.86
CA GLU A 633 47.23 24.29 -3.35
C GLU A 633 45.84 24.66 -3.90
N GLU A 634 45.31 25.88 -3.69
CA GLU A 634 43.97 26.27 -4.17
C GLU A 634 43.90 26.76 -5.64
N GLU A 635 45.03 27.13 -6.28
CA GLU A 635 44.98 27.64 -7.67
C GLU A 635 44.95 26.55 -8.76
N LYS A 636 45.20 25.28 -8.41
CA LYS A 636 45.14 24.17 -9.38
C LYS A 636 43.75 23.53 -9.52
N ASP A 637 42.90 23.62 -8.49
CA ASP A 637 41.57 23.03 -8.56
C ASP A 637 40.58 23.92 -9.32
N LYS A 638 40.71 25.25 -9.15
CA LYS A 638 39.87 26.24 -9.85
C LYS A 638 40.01 26.19 -11.37
N THR A 639 41.21 25.89 -11.87
CA THR A 639 41.49 25.74 -13.31
C THR A 639 41.01 24.40 -13.88
N THR A 640 40.79 23.39 -13.04
CA THR A 640 40.27 22.08 -13.45
C THR A 640 38.73 22.08 -13.45
N VAL A 641 38.11 22.79 -12.50
CA VAL A 641 36.65 23.00 -12.42
C VAL A 641 36.13 23.87 -13.58
N ASP A 642 36.84 24.94 -13.96
CA ASP A 642 36.46 25.76 -15.13
C ASP A 642 36.60 25.00 -16.46
N GLY A 643 37.55 24.07 -16.54
CA GLY A 643 37.71 23.14 -17.68
C GLY A 643 36.54 22.15 -17.81
N ASN A 644 36.07 21.63 -16.68
CA ASN A 644 34.88 20.76 -16.64
C ASN A 644 33.58 21.52 -16.95
N LYS A 645 33.41 22.75 -16.45
CA LYS A 645 32.24 23.59 -16.81
C LYS A 645 32.16 23.90 -18.31
N THR A 646 33.32 24.12 -18.94
CA THR A 646 33.38 24.38 -20.39
C THR A 646 33.05 23.13 -21.21
N SER A 647 33.51 21.95 -20.78
CA SER A 647 33.20 20.68 -21.47
C SER A 647 31.77 20.19 -21.24
N VAL A 648 31.17 20.48 -20.09
CA VAL A 648 29.72 20.23 -19.83
C VAL A 648 28.85 21.14 -20.70
N ALA A 649 29.21 22.42 -20.87
CA ALA A 649 28.50 23.32 -21.78
C ALA A 649 28.62 22.90 -23.26
N GLU A 650 29.78 22.39 -23.67
CA GLU A 650 29.98 21.82 -25.01
C GLU A 650 29.15 20.55 -25.22
N ASN A 651 29.07 19.66 -24.21
CA ASN A 651 28.22 18.47 -24.26
C ASN A 651 26.72 18.82 -24.28
N LYS A 652 26.27 19.80 -23.50
CA LYS A 652 24.87 20.28 -23.52
C LYS A 652 24.49 20.81 -24.91
N THR A 653 25.37 21.58 -25.53
CA THR A 653 25.18 22.08 -26.91
C THR A 653 25.15 20.94 -27.94
N ALA A 654 25.93 19.88 -27.73
CA ALA A 654 25.92 18.69 -28.59
C ALA A 654 24.64 17.85 -28.42
N VAL A 655 24.12 17.73 -27.20
CA VAL A 655 22.85 17.06 -26.90
C VAL A 655 21.67 17.82 -27.50
N ASP A 656 21.64 19.15 -27.37
CA ASP A 656 20.61 20.00 -28.00
C ASP A 656 20.66 19.92 -29.54
N GLY A 657 21.88 19.82 -30.10
CA GLY A 657 22.10 19.56 -31.53
C GLY A 657 21.58 18.20 -31.97
N ASN A 658 21.80 17.15 -31.17
CA ASN A 658 21.26 15.82 -31.44
C ASN A 658 19.74 15.75 -31.30
N LYS A 659 19.15 16.45 -30.33
CA LYS A 659 17.70 16.57 -30.16
C LYS A 659 17.05 17.23 -31.38
N THR A 660 17.63 18.34 -31.83
CA THR A 660 17.18 19.03 -33.06
C THR A 660 17.31 18.15 -34.31
N ALA A 661 18.36 17.31 -34.39
CA ALA A 661 18.53 16.36 -35.49
C ALA A 661 17.53 15.19 -35.43
N MET A 662 17.16 14.73 -34.23
CA MET A 662 16.12 13.72 -34.03
C MET A 662 14.73 14.27 -34.40
N ASP A 663 14.42 15.51 -34.03
CA ASP A 663 13.18 16.20 -34.43
C ASP A 663 13.10 16.35 -35.95
N GLY A 664 14.22 16.66 -36.61
CA GLY A 664 14.34 16.68 -38.06
C GLY A 664 14.07 15.31 -38.70
N ASN A 665 14.67 14.25 -38.18
CA ASN A 665 14.41 12.88 -38.65
C ASN A 665 12.96 12.43 -38.42
N GLY A 666 12.32 12.86 -37.33
CA GLY A 666 10.89 12.64 -37.10
C GLY A 666 10.03 13.31 -38.17
N THR A 667 10.36 14.55 -38.51
CA THR A 667 9.68 15.30 -39.58
C THR A 667 9.85 14.62 -40.95
N ASP A 668 11.06 14.13 -41.26
CA ASP A 668 11.34 13.39 -42.51
C ASP A 668 10.61 12.02 -42.55
N MET A 669 10.43 11.37 -41.39
CA MET A 669 9.62 10.14 -41.29
C MET A 669 8.12 10.41 -41.51
N ASP A 670 7.60 11.53 -41.01
CA ASP A 670 6.21 11.94 -41.23
C ASP A 670 5.94 12.28 -42.69
N GLU A 671 6.90 12.93 -43.37
CA GLU A 671 6.83 13.17 -44.82
C GLU A 671 6.82 11.85 -45.61
N ASN A 672 7.71 10.91 -45.25
CA ASN A 672 7.75 9.58 -45.87
C ASN A 672 6.48 8.77 -45.63
N LYS A 673 5.89 8.87 -44.43
CA LYS A 673 4.62 8.21 -44.09
C LYS A 673 3.48 8.77 -44.91
N THR A 674 3.43 10.10 -45.04
CA THR A 674 2.44 10.78 -45.88
C THR A 674 2.59 10.38 -47.37
N ASP A 675 3.82 10.18 -47.85
CA ASP A 675 4.07 9.70 -49.21
C ASP A 675 3.72 8.22 -49.42
N MET A 676 3.91 7.38 -48.40
CA MET A 676 3.42 6.00 -48.42
C MET A 676 1.89 5.94 -48.46
N ASP A 677 1.20 6.76 -47.66
CA ASP A 677 -0.28 6.80 -47.64
C ASP A 677 -0.84 7.29 -48.99
N ARG A 678 -0.17 8.26 -49.63
CA ARG A 678 -0.50 8.66 -51.01
C ARG A 678 -0.30 7.53 -52.00
N ASN A 679 0.81 6.79 -51.91
CA ASN A 679 1.06 5.65 -52.78
C ASN A 679 0.05 4.52 -52.56
N GLN A 680 -0.34 4.26 -51.31
CA GLN A 680 -1.35 3.26 -50.98
C GLN A 680 -2.72 3.66 -51.54
N THR A 681 -3.11 4.93 -51.40
CA THR A 681 -4.34 5.47 -51.99
C THR A 681 -4.36 5.31 -53.52
N VAL A 682 -3.22 5.50 -54.19
CA VAL A 682 -3.08 5.29 -55.65
C VAL A 682 -3.21 3.81 -56.01
N ILE A 683 -2.65 2.91 -55.20
CA ILE A 683 -2.76 1.45 -55.38
C ILE A 683 -4.21 1.00 -55.20
N ASP A 684 -4.91 1.49 -54.19
CA ASP A 684 -6.29 1.12 -53.89
C ASP A 684 -7.25 1.65 -54.96
N THR A 685 -7.03 2.88 -55.43
CA THR A 685 -7.79 3.45 -56.56
C THR A 685 -7.56 2.64 -57.85
N ALA A 686 -6.32 2.20 -58.11
CA ALA A 686 -6.01 1.36 -59.26
C ALA A 686 -6.60 -0.06 -59.13
N ALA A 687 -6.75 -0.58 -57.91
CA ALA A 687 -7.41 -1.86 -57.64
C ALA A 687 -8.93 -1.77 -57.88
N GLU A 688 -9.58 -0.68 -57.48
CA GLU A 688 -11.01 -0.42 -57.71
C GLU A 688 -11.35 -0.20 -59.20
N GLU A 689 -10.48 0.46 -59.97
CA GLU A 689 -10.64 0.57 -61.43
C GLU A 689 -10.47 -0.79 -62.14
N ASN A 690 -9.68 -1.70 -61.56
CA ASN A 690 -9.46 -3.03 -62.13
C ASN A 690 -10.62 -3.99 -61.78
N THR A 691 -11.24 -3.88 -60.60
CA THR A 691 -12.43 -4.69 -60.22
C THR A 691 -13.68 -4.29 -60.98
N THR A 692 -13.88 -3.00 -61.26
CA THR A 692 -14.99 -2.54 -62.12
C THR A 692 -14.83 -2.94 -63.59
N SER A 693 -13.60 -3.19 -64.06
CA SER A 693 -13.36 -3.76 -65.39
C SER A 693 -13.70 -5.26 -65.47
N VAL A 694 -13.56 -6.02 -64.37
CA VAL A 694 -13.85 -7.46 -64.31
C VAL A 694 -15.35 -7.74 -64.12
N GLU A 695 -16.09 -6.88 -63.42
CA GLU A 695 -17.56 -7.00 -63.30
C GLU A 695 -18.30 -6.62 -64.60
N SER A 696 -17.68 -5.80 -65.46
CA SER A 696 -18.22 -5.45 -66.77
C SER A 696 -18.16 -6.62 -67.78
N ASP A 697 -17.22 -7.55 -67.60
CA ASP A 697 -17.06 -8.72 -68.48
C ASP A 697 -17.93 -9.92 -68.06
N ASN A 698 -18.38 -9.96 -66.80
CA ASN A 698 -19.14 -11.10 -66.24
C ASN A 698 -20.68 -11.01 -66.39
N ILE A 699 -21.22 -9.91 -66.93
CA ILE A 699 -22.67 -9.73 -67.19
C ILE A 699 -23.08 -10.18 -68.62
N SER A 700 -22.19 -10.84 -69.36
CA SER A 700 -22.44 -11.25 -70.75
C SER A 700 -22.71 -12.74 -70.98
N ASN A 701 -22.75 -13.57 -69.93
CA ASN A 701 -22.84 -15.02 -70.13
C ASN A 701 -23.63 -15.76 -69.05
N GLU A 702 -24.96 -15.64 -69.05
CA GLU A 702 -25.83 -16.70 -68.53
C GLU A 702 -27.23 -16.60 -69.17
N GLY A 703 -27.44 -17.41 -70.22
CA GLY A 703 -28.73 -17.72 -70.82
C GLY A 703 -28.83 -19.22 -71.10
N ASN A 704 -30.06 -19.76 -70.99
CA ASN A 704 -30.50 -21.18 -71.06
C ASN A 704 -30.38 -21.97 -69.73
N ASP A 705 -31.37 -22.76 -69.27
CA ASP A 705 -32.40 -23.49 -70.02
C ASP A 705 -33.62 -23.85 -69.13
N GLU A 706 -34.74 -24.19 -69.79
CA GLU A 706 -36.11 -24.29 -69.27
C GLU A 706 -36.55 -25.60 -68.53
N ALA A 707 -37.52 -25.41 -67.61
CA ALA A 707 -38.85 -26.07 -67.44
C ALA A 707 -39.13 -27.49 -66.85
N VAL A 708 -40.37 -27.54 -66.27
CA VAL A 708 -41.35 -28.63 -65.97
C VAL A 708 -41.47 -29.04 -64.48
N GLY A 709 -42.60 -28.98 -63.74
CA GLY A 709 -43.99 -28.53 -63.98
C GLY A 709 -44.97 -28.90 -62.82
N SER A 710 -46.12 -28.18 -62.74
CA SER A 710 -47.45 -28.47 -62.10
C SER A 710 -47.55 -28.62 -60.55
N ASP A 711 -48.58 -28.19 -59.79
CA ASP A 711 -49.94 -27.68 -60.04
C ASP A 711 -50.54 -27.06 -58.73
N ASP A 712 -51.49 -26.12 -58.85
CA ASP A 712 -52.62 -25.68 -57.95
C ASP A 712 -52.40 -25.43 -56.42
N THR A 713 -52.97 -24.42 -55.69
CA THR A 713 -53.90 -23.28 -55.89
C THR A 713 -53.96 -22.43 -54.58
N VAL A 714 -54.02 -21.08 -54.68
CA VAL A 714 -54.95 -20.08 -54.04
C VAL A 714 -55.14 -20.10 -52.49
N ASP A 715 -55.20 -19.03 -51.67
CA ASP A 715 -55.36 -17.55 -51.73
C ASP A 715 -54.86 -17.00 -50.36
N GLU A 716 -54.08 -15.93 -50.31
CA GLU A 716 -54.44 -14.53 -49.97
C GLU A 716 -54.74 -14.18 -48.50
N GLY A 717 -54.09 -13.09 -48.04
CA GLY A 717 -54.50 -12.36 -46.84
C GLY A 717 -53.44 -11.51 -46.12
N ASP A 718 -52.69 -10.67 -46.86
CA ASP A 718 -52.27 -9.27 -46.56
C ASP A 718 -52.94 -8.57 -45.35
N GLU A 719 -52.42 -7.54 -44.69
CA GLU A 719 -51.14 -6.83 -44.58
C GLU A 719 -51.42 -5.68 -43.57
N GLN A 720 -50.36 -5.13 -42.97
CA GLN A 720 -50.18 -3.72 -42.60
C GLN A 720 -50.86 -3.07 -41.37
N ASP A 721 -49.97 -2.66 -40.45
CA ASP A 721 -49.68 -1.29 -39.98
C ASP A 721 -50.79 -0.37 -39.42
N VAL A 722 -50.47 0.30 -38.29
CA VAL A 722 -50.22 1.76 -38.25
C VAL A 722 -49.99 2.28 -36.80
N LYS A 723 -48.85 2.96 -36.65
CA LYS A 723 -48.43 4.11 -35.81
C LYS A 723 -49.28 4.65 -34.64
N SER A 724 -48.56 4.85 -33.52
CA SER A 724 -48.29 6.09 -32.75
C SER A 724 -49.45 7.00 -32.29
N ALA A 725 -49.50 7.27 -30.98
CA ALA A 725 -49.55 8.64 -30.45
C ALA A 725 -49.30 8.72 -28.93
N ASN A 726 -48.59 9.78 -28.57
CA ASN A 726 -48.18 10.29 -27.26
C ASN A 726 -49.34 11.02 -26.53
N THR A 727 -49.28 11.12 -25.19
CA THR A 727 -49.43 12.34 -24.32
C THR A 727 -50.08 12.11 -22.94
N THR A 728 -49.24 12.27 -21.90
CA THR A 728 -49.32 13.14 -20.69
C THR A 728 -50.42 13.05 -19.61
N GLU A 729 -49.91 13.11 -18.36
CA GLU A 729 -50.36 13.84 -17.15
C GLU A 729 -51.29 13.16 -16.11
N GLY A 730 -50.85 13.23 -14.85
CA GLY A 730 -51.63 12.90 -13.65
C GLY A 730 -50.79 12.64 -12.39
N GLU A 731 -50.38 13.72 -11.71
CA GLU A 731 -49.71 13.75 -10.40
C GLU A 731 -50.54 13.13 -9.26
N THR A 732 -49.89 12.53 -8.26
CA THR A 732 -50.18 12.80 -6.83
C THR A 732 -48.95 12.46 -5.96
N GLU A 733 -48.54 13.46 -5.20
CA GLU A 733 -47.54 13.44 -4.13
C GLU A 733 -47.96 12.59 -2.92
N THR A 734 -46.98 11.94 -2.28
CA THR A 734 -46.92 11.81 -0.81
C THR A 734 -45.46 11.82 -0.35
N GLU A 735 -45.04 12.97 0.18
CA GLU A 735 -44.02 13.24 1.21
C GLU A 735 -44.19 12.31 2.46
N VAL A 736 -43.23 11.91 3.32
CA VAL A 736 -41.91 12.37 3.84
C VAL A 736 -41.23 11.15 4.58
N PRO A 737 -40.13 11.26 5.38
CA PRO A 737 -38.70 11.62 5.21
C PRO A 737 -37.79 10.35 5.28
N GLY A 738 -36.52 10.29 4.86
CA GLY A 738 -35.38 11.18 5.08
C GLY A 738 -34.29 10.42 5.86
N PHE A 739 -33.32 9.83 5.15
CA PHE A 739 -32.01 9.44 5.69
C PHE A 739 -30.96 9.70 4.61
N GLY A 740 -30.05 10.63 4.90
CA GLY A 740 -29.01 11.08 3.99
C GLY A 740 -27.94 10.01 3.84
N ILE A 741 -27.66 9.64 2.59
CA ILE A 741 -26.43 8.97 2.19
C ILE A 741 -25.57 10.05 1.54
N VAL A 742 -24.45 10.37 2.18
CA VAL A 742 -23.40 11.21 1.62
C VAL A 742 -22.64 10.36 0.61
N VAL A 743 -22.87 10.59 -0.68
CA VAL A 743 -22.02 10.07 -1.75
C VAL A 743 -21.07 11.20 -2.15
N THR A 744 -19.81 11.05 -1.78
CA THR A 744 -18.73 11.96 -2.19
C THR A 744 -18.44 11.72 -3.67
N ALA A 745 -18.93 12.59 -4.54
CA ALA A 745 -18.60 12.60 -5.96
C ALA A 745 -17.34 13.46 -6.18
N LEU A 746 -16.26 12.86 -6.69
CA LEU A 746 -15.09 13.56 -7.20
C LEU A 746 -15.50 14.37 -8.45
N ALA A 747 -15.31 15.69 -8.37
CA ALA A 747 -15.61 16.61 -9.46
C ALA A 747 -14.44 16.67 -10.46
N ILE A 748 -14.69 16.21 -11.69
CA ILE A 748 -13.85 16.48 -12.87
C ILE A 748 -14.27 17.85 -13.41
N LEU A 749 -13.41 18.87 -13.27
CA LEU A 749 -13.63 20.20 -13.84
C LEU A 749 -12.69 20.43 -15.01
N GLY A 750 -13.21 20.25 -16.23
CA GLY A 750 -12.63 20.80 -17.46
C GLY A 750 -13.07 22.24 -17.66
N PHE A 751 -12.13 23.18 -17.66
CA PHE A 751 -12.41 24.59 -17.97
C PHE A 751 -12.39 24.82 -19.47
N VAL A 752 -13.55 25.14 -20.05
CA VAL A 752 -13.66 25.77 -21.38
C VAL A 752 -13.95 27.25 -21.19
N CYS A 753 -12.97 28.09 -21.52
CA CYS A 753 -13.10 29.54 -21.57
C CYS A 753 -14.07 29.95 -22.69
N VAL A 754 -15.23 30.53 -22.32
CA VAL A 754 -16.05 31.32 -23.25
C VAL A 754 -15.94 32.80 -22.89
N SER A 755 -15.32 33.54 -23.81
CA SER A 755 -15.21 35.00 -23.77
C SER A 755 -16.57 35.66 -23.96
N LEU A 756 -17.01 36.50 -23.02
CA LEU A 756 -18.09 37.47 -23.27
C LEU A 756 -17.72 38.86 -22.73
N ARG A 757 -17.46 39.76 -23.68
CA ARG A 757 -17.44 41.22 -23.54
C ARG A 757 -18.67 41.75 -22.80
N LYS A 758 -18.48 42.51 -21.72
CA LYS A 758 -18.60 43.98 -21.70
C LYS A 758 -18.27 44.57 -20.35
#